data_AF-A0A3D3ZS39-F1
#
_entry.id   AF-A0A3D3ZS39-F1
#
_cell.length_a   1.000
_cell.length_b   1.000
_cell.length_c   1.000
_cell.angle_alpha   90.00
_cell.angle_beta   90.00
_cell.angle_gamma   90.00
#
_symmetry.space_group_name_H-M   'P 1'
#
loop_
_entity.id
_entity.type
_entity.pdbx_description
1 polymer ?
#
loop_
_entity_poly.entity_id
_entity_poly.type
_entity_poly.pdbx_seq_one_letter_code
_entity_poly.pdbx_strand_id
1 'polypeptide(L)'
;MENTWLHFLNDLEITCFFSADGMRYAVHEPRSGKIFLTNKAIATQLTALKNRETDPSKIDQDALAKVYGFVETVRSASVADLTAKPPFNPLFIRWKGIDLGRYDVAIARWAARFGPFAWPLFAGLVFGCFLLGLISEWEILGAATRSISLEGLATFALLSPFLKLPHELGHAMVARHFNVPLRGAGIIFVGLFPLPFVDTSAADICANRTQRIRISLAGIFVDLLIAMIAFVAWHFIDGAFLKTIAVNIFVFSSLNSVLFNGNPVMRLDGYFAFSDWIGHRNLSSASAQIFKNARTYIATFGGNGEWVQGRREQAYLLYGLASGLYKIYILLTILWLTLPRFFGLGLLLVIWGGYAMFFSPMLNKLQAGTPEGRQSYVGRRLIFWGGVAGVVSACLFIPLPFKVTVPVSLDTAGTYAVQTQEAGVLKDISPGGDVATGAVLFEVTNLVLDQDIELAQENLAFANLMRDTVLQSDATQSRIATAQLEAPETELELLLSGRDAMLETSSQSGLFHPSADARRGAYFAEGSQLGYLLPDAAQSVVIGQFPENHLARLQDSDPVFSLWNAGDVTGDDAVASIRLVQINRLSAETGQRSYQLIADLDVAPRELHGRQQLLKLTLEDAPLYVHIYDVFLNLRRSYLNARIGQGAN
;
A
#
# COMPACT_ATOMS: atom_id res chain seq x y z
N MET A 1 -63.16 11.20 -6.44
CA MET A 1 -61.79 11.60 -6.85
C MET A 1 -61.33 12.88 -6.15
N GLU A 2 -62.22 13.82 -5.80
CA GLU A 2 -61.84 15.07 -5.09
C GLU A 2 -61.12 14.88 -3.75
N ASN A 3 -61.58 13.95 -2.89
CA ASN A 3 -60.97 13.76 -1.56
C ASN A 3 -59.50 13.30 -1.62
N THR A 4 -59.14 12.39 -2.53
CA THR A 4 -57.78 11.88 -2.67
C THR A 4 -56.82 12.92 -3.24
N TRP A 5 -57.32 13.79 -4.12
CA TRP A 5 -56.55 14.85 -4.75
C TRP A 5 -56.28 16.01 -3.79
N LEU A 6 -57.28 16.45 -3.02
CA LEU A 6 -57.12 17.46 -1.98
C LEU A 6 -56.13 17.03 -0.89
N HIS A 7 -56.16 15.75 -0.49
CA HIS A 7 -55.17 15.20 0.43
C HIS A 7 -53.76 15.23 -0.14
N PHE A 8 -53.58 14.83 -1.40
CA PHE A 8 -52.27 14.89 -2.08
C PHE A 8 -51.75 16.33 -2.21
N LEU A 9 -52.63 17.27 -2.56
CA LEU A 9 -52.27 18.68 -2.73
C LEU A 9 -51.82 19.34 -1.42
N ASN A 10 -52.44 18.97 -0.29
CA ASN A 10 -52.03 19.47 1.03
C ASN A 10 -50.61 19.00 1.43
N ASP A 11 -50.21 17.81 0.97
CA ASP A 11 -48.89 17.24 1.23
C ASP A 11 -47.77 17.90 0.40
N LEU A 12 -48.09 18.66 -0.65
CA LEU A 12 -47.09 19.32 -1.49
C LEU A 12 -46.53 20.57 -0.82
N GLU A 13 -45.21 20.68 -0.76
CA GLU A 13 -44.50 21.86 -0.25
C GLU A 13 -44.11 22.77 -1.42
N ILE A 14 -44.59 24.01 -1.40
CA ILE A 14 -44.31 24.98 -2.46
C ILE A 14 -43.25 25.93 -1.93
N THR A 15 -42.09 25.92 -2.56
CA THR A 15 -40.97 26.81 -2.22
C THR A 15 -40.67 27.73 -3.39
N CYS A 16 -40.51 29.02 -3.10
CA CYS A 16 -40.01 29.98 -4.07
C CYS A 16 -38.56 30.29 -3.77
N PHE A 17 -37.70 30.28 -4.79
CA PHE A 17 -36.30 30.61 -4.64
C PHE A 17 -35.81 31.46 -5.81
N PHE A 18 -34.79 32.27 -5.53
CA PHE A 18 -34.17 33.14 -6.50
C PHE A 18 -33.09 32.37 -7.27
N SER A 19 -33.31 32.13 -8.56
CA SER A 19 -32.32 31.55 -9.46
C SER A 19 -31.60 32.66 -10.24
N ALA A 20 -30.45 32.35 -10.85
CA ALA A 20 -29.70 33.27 -11.68
C ALA A 20 -30.52 33.84 -12.87
N ASP A 21 -31.54 33.08 -13.32
CA ASP A 21 -32.45 33.47 -14.40
C ASP A 21 -33.76 34.12 -13.90
N GLY A 22 -33.84 34.48 -12.61
CA GLY A 22 -35.01 35.08 -11.97
C GLY A 22 -35.73 34.17 -10.97
N MET A 23 -36.91 34.60 -10.52
CA MET A 23 -37.72 33.88 -9.53
C MET A 23 -38.27 32.57 -10.11
N ARG A 24 -37.90 31.44 -9.50
CA ARG A 24 -38.42 30.10 -9.84
C ARG A 24 -39.27 29.55 -8.70
N TYR A 25 -40.25 28.74 -9.07
CA TYR A 25 -41.14 28.09 -8.12
C TYR A 25 -40.89 26.58 -8.21
N ALA A 26 -40.65 25.95 -7.06
CA ALA A 26 -40.52 24.51 -6.94
C ALA A 26 -41.66 23.95 -6.12
N VAL A 27 -42.17 22.81 -6.57
CA VAL A 27 -43.09 21.98 -5.81
C VAL A 27 -42.33 20.74 -5.37
N HIS A 28 -42.16 20.60 -4.06
CA HIS A 28 -41.54 19.47 -3.40
C HIS A 28 -42.63 18.49 -2.96
N GLU A 29 -42.46 17.22 -3.30
CA GLU A 29 -43.34 16.17 -2.83
C GLU A 29 -42.61 15.31 -1.78
N PRO A 30 -43.00 15.39 -0.49
CA PRO A 30 -42.23 14.82 0.62
C PRO A 30 -42.06 13.29 0.57
N ARG A 31 -42.99 12.58 -0.07
CA ARG A 31 -43.01 11.11 -0.10
C ARG A 31 -41.99 10.53 -1.08
N SER A 32 -41.89 11.09 -2.29
CA SER A 32 -40.85 10.69 -3.26
C SER A 32 -39.53 11.46 -3.08
N GLY A 33 -39.59 12.65 -2.46
CA GLY A 33 -38.46 13.58 -2.37
C GLY A 33 -38.12 14.28 -3.69
N LYS A 34 -38.98 14.19 -4.72
CA LYS A 34 -38.78 14.88 -6.01
C LYS A 34 -39.13 16.37 -5.92
N ILE A 35 -38.44 17.15 -6.76
CA ILE A 35 -38.71 18.58 -6.95
C ILE A 35 -39.12 18.79 -8.39
N PHE A 36 -40.25 19.45 -8.57
CA PHE A 36 -40.78 19.82 -9.89
C PHE A 36 -40.72 21.34 -10.03
N LEU A 37 -40.09 21.81 -11.11
CA LEU A 37 -40.10 23.22 -11.46
C LEU A 37 -41.46 23.60 -12.04
N THR A 38 -41.96 24.75 -11.61
CA THR A 38 -43.20 25.32 -12.13
C THR A 38 -43.07 26.83 -12.35
N ASN A 39 -44.04 27.41 -13.06
CA ASN A 39 -44.09 28.83 -13.32
C ASN A 39 -44.86 29.58 -12.21
N LYS A 40 -44.73 30.92 -12.18
CA LYS A 40 -45.37 31.77 -11.18
C LYS A 40 -46.90 31.61 -11.14
N ALA A 41 -47.54 31.49 -12.30
CA ALA A 41 -48.98 31.39 -12.42
C ALA A 41 -49.51 30.11 -11.74
N ILE A 42 -48.92 28.96 -12.08
CA ILE A 42 -49.28 27.65 -11.51
C ILE A 42 -48.96 27.62 -10.01
N ALA A 43 -47.80 28.12 -9.58
CA ALA A 43 -47.44 28.16 -8.16
C ALA A 43 -48.39 29.02 -7.32
N THR A 44 -48.75 30.22 -7.79
CA THR A 44 -49.64 31.14 -7.07
C THR A 44 -51.04 30.51 -6.90
N GLN A 45 -51.55 29.89 -7.97
CA GLN A 45 -52.84 29.19 -7.91
C GLN A 45 -52.80 27.94 -7.03
N LEU A 46 -51.70 27.19 -7.05
CA LEU A 46 -51.48 26.06 -6.14
C LEU A 46 -51.47 26.50 -4.67
N THR A 47 -50.79 27.60 -4.35
CA THR A 47 -50.78 28.17 -2.99
C THR A 47 -52.17 28.64 -2.57
N ALA A 48 -52.89 29.33 -3.45
CA ALA A 48 -54.24 29.84 -3.17
C ALA A 48 -55.27 28.71 -2.97
N LEU A 49 -55.15 27.62 -3.75
CA LEU A 49 -55.94 26.39 -3.58
C LEU A 49 -55.57 25.65 -2.28
N LYS A 50 -54.28 25.57 -1.94
CA LYS A 50 -53.80 24.93 -0.71
C LYS A 50 -54.28 25.68 0.55
N ASN A 51 -54.20 27.00 0.54
CA ASN A 51 -54.64 27.84 1.67
C ASN A 51 -56.17 28.00 1.76
N ARG A 52 -56.93 27.41 0.82
CA ARG A 52 -58.39 27.58 0.68
C ARG A 52 -58.82 29.05 0.54
N GLU A 53 -57.92 29.90 0.05
CA GLU A 53 -58.15 31.34 -0.14
C GLU A 53 -59.05 31.62 -1.34
N THR A 54 -59.18 30.67 -2.27
CA THR A 54 -60.01 30.80 -3.47
C THR A 54 -60.95 29.60 -3.61
N ASP A 55 -62.23 29.86 -3.84
CA ASP A 55 -63.19 28.82 -4.22
C ASP A 55 -62.82 28.31 -5.64
N PRO A 56 -62.62 27.00 -5.84
CA PRO A 56 -62.26 26.43 -7.15
C PRO A 56 -63.22 26.83 -8.28
N SER A 57 -64.48 27.13 -7.94
CA SER A 57 -65.51 27.58 -8.89
C SER A 57 -65.29 29.02 -9.42
N LYS A 58 -64.41 29.80 -8.79
CA LYS A 58 -64.08 31.19 -9.17
C LYS A 58 -62.77 31.33 -9.96
N ILE A 59 -62.06 30.23 -10.19
CA ILE A 59 -60.83 30.20 -10.98
C ILE A 59 -61.21 29.87 -12.44
N ASP A 60 -60.57 30.56 -13.39
CA ASP A 60 -60.72 30.28 -14.82
C ASP A 60 -60.46 28.79 -15.14
N GLN A 61 -61.33 28.15 -15.91
CA GLN A 61 -61.31 26.71 -16.17
C GLN A 61 -60.01 26.26 -16.85
N ASP A 62 -59.44 27.08 -17.74
CA ASP A 62 -58.17 26.77 -18.42
C ASP A 62 -56.97 26.83 -17.45
N ALA A 63 -57.01 27.75 -16.48
CA ALA A 63 -55.98 27.86 -15.46
C ALA A 63 -56.07 26.70 -14.44
N LEU A 64 -57.29 26.34 -14.05
CA LEU A 64 -57.57 25.19 -13.19
C LEU A 64 -57.08 23.89 -13.85
N ALA A 65 -57.34 23.68 -15.14
CA ALA A 65 -56.89 22.51 -15.91
C ALA A 65 -55.35 22.38 -15.93
N LYS A 66 -54.62 23.49 -16.07
CA LYS A 66 -53.14 23.50 -16.02
C LYS A 66 -52.60 23.12 -14.64
N VAL A 67 -53.25 23.59 -13.57
CA VAL A 67 -52.88 23.21 -12.19
C VAL A 67 -53.16 21.73 -11.94
N TYR A 68 -54.33 21.22 -12.33
CA TYR A 68 -54.66 19.79 -12.23
C TYR A 68 -53.69 18.92 -13.03
N GLY A 69 -53.36 19.30 -14.26
CA GLY A 69 -52.41 18.59 -15.11
C GLY A 69 -51.00 18.55 -14.51
N PHE A 70 -50.56 19.65 -13.90
CA PHE A 70 -49.28 19.69 -13.18
C PHE A 70 -49.28 18.78 -11.95
N VAL A 71 -50.32 18.85 -11.10
CA VAL A 71 -50.44 17.99 -9.91
C VAL A 71 -50.52 16.52 -10.28
N GLU A 72 -51.21 16.16 -11.35
CA GLU A 72 -51.27 14.78 -11.84
C GLU A 72 -49.93 14.30 -12.42
N THR A 73 -49.16 15.20 -13.04
CA THR A 73 -47.78 14.91 -13.48
C THR A 73 -46.88 14.64 -12.28
N VAL A 74 -46.99 15.44 -11.22
CA VAL A 74 -46.28 15.22 -9.95
C VAL A 74 -46.69 13.87 -9.36
N ARG A 75 -47.99 13.63 -9.19
CA ARG A 75 -48.54 12.38 -8.62
C ARG A 75 -48.10 11.14 -9.38
N SER A 76 -48.21 11.14 -10.71
CA SER A 76 -47.82 10.00 -11.55
C SER A 76 -46.32 9.73 -11.52
N ALA A 77 -45.49 10.77 -11.60
CA ALA A 77 -44.04 10.65 -11.51
C ALA A 77 -43.55 10.17 -10.14
N SER A 78 -44.32 10.47 -9.10
CA SER A 78 -44.05 10.07 -7.72
C SER A 78 -44.51 8.66 -7.40
N VAL A 79 -45.70 8.28 -7.86
CA VAL A 79 -46.19 6.89 -7.76
C VAL A 79 -45.25 5.95 -8.51
N ALA A 80 -44.80 6.33 -9.71
CA ALA A 80 -43.85 5.54 -10.48
C ALA A 80 -42.55 5.27 -9.69
N ASP A 81 -42.01 6.26 -8.98
CA ASP A 81 -40.82 6.09 -8.16
C ASP A 81 -41.05 5.26 -6.90
N LEU A 82 -42.19 5.44 -6.23
CA LEU A 82 -42.55 4.65 -5.05
C LEU A 82 -42.78 3.16 -5.39
N THR A 83 -43.23 2.87 -6.61
CA THR A 83 -43.43 1.50 -7.11
C THR A 83 -42.18 0.89 -7.73
N ALA A 84 -41.21 1.71 -8.14
CA ALA A 84 -39.95 1.24 -8.69
C ALA A 84 -39.10 0.61 -7.58
N LYS A 85 -39.00 -0.73 -7.58
CA LYS A 85 -38.02 -1.41 -6.73
C LYS A 85 -36.61 -1.06 -7.25
N PRO A 86 -35.78 -0.33 -6.49
CA PRO A 86 -34.40 -0.14 -6.91
C PRO A 86 -33.75 -1.53 -7.04
N PRO A 87 -32.91 -1.76 -8.05
CA PRO A 87 -32.21 -3.04 -8.17
C PRO A 87 -31.45 -3.28 -6.87
N PHE A 88 -31.70 -4.43 -6.22
CA PHE A 88 -31.05 -4.79 -4.98
C PHE A 88 -29.55 -4.86 -5.22
N ASN A 89 -28.82 -3.83 -4.76
CA ASN A 89 -27.38 -3.79 -4.81
C ASN A 89 -26.86 -3.93 -3.37
N PRO A 90 -26.43 -5.13 -2.95
CA PRO A 90 -25.97 -5.38 -1.58
C PRO A 90 -24.73 -4.55 -1.20
N LEU A 91 -24.03 -3.95 -2.17
CA LEU A 91 -22.93 -3.02 -1.93
C LEU A 91 -23.34 -1.57 -1.78
N PHE A 92 -24.60 -1.20 -2.03
CA PHE A 92 -25.05 0.19 -1.92
C PHE A 92 -26.42 0.19 -1.24
N ILE A 93 -26.42 -0.13 0.05
CA ILE A 93 -27.62 -0.03 0.87
C ILE A 93 -27.69 1.40 1.38
N ARG A 94 -28.70 2.15 0.93
CA ARG A 94 -28.94 3.52 1.38
C ARG A 94 -29.97 3.53 2.48
N TRP A 95 -29.57 3.95 3.67
CA TRP A 95 -30.48 4.19 4.77
C TRP A 95 -30.66 5.70 4.96
N LYS A 96 -31.82 6.22 4.54
CA LYS A 96 -32.22 7.62 4.78
C LYS A 96 -32.85 7.71 6.17
N GLY A 97 -32.03 8.04 7.18
CA GLY A 97 -32.45 8.04 8.57
C GLY A 97 -32.82 9.41 9.13
N ILE A 98 -32.34 10.51 8.53
CA ILE A 98 -32.43 11.86 9.11
C ILE A 98 -33.08 12.81 8.11
N ASP A 99 -34.23 13.36 8.48
CA ASP A 99 -34.84 14.49 7.79
C ASP A 99 -34.12 15.78 8.19
N LEU A 100 -33.35 16.34 7.26
CA LEU A 100 -32.58 17.56 7.47
C LEU A 100 -33.43 18.82 7.40
N GLY A 101 -34.66 18.75 6.85
CA GLY A 101 -35.59 19.88 6.81
C GLY A 101 -35.89 20.44 8.20
N ARG A 102 -35.81 19.61 9.24
CA ARG A 102 -35.99 20.02 10.65
C ARG A 102 -34.83 20.83 11.22
N TYR A 103 -33.62 20.61 10.71
CA TYR A 103 -32.38 21.27 11.16
C TYR A 103 -31.96 22.40 10.21
N ASP A 104 -32.78 22.68 9.20
CA ASP A 104 -32.53 23.59 8.10
C ASP A 104 -32.22 25.03 8.56
N VAL A 105 -32.89 25.49 9.62
CA VAL A 105 -32.67 26.80 10.25
C VAL A 105 -31.35 26.82 11.04
N ALA A 106 -31.04 25.74 11.76
CA ALA A 106 -29.82 25.65 12.56
C ALA A 106 -28.58 25.63 11.64
N ILE A 107 -28.61 24.81 10.58
CA ILE A 107 -27.54 24.73 9.58
C ILE A 107 -27.36 26.06 8.86
N ALA A 108 -28.45 26.76 8.53
CA ALA A 108 -28.38 28.09 7.92
C ALA A 108 -27.75 29.13 8.85
N ARG A 109 -28.10 29.13 10.14
CA ARG A 109 -27.47 30.02 11.15
C ARG A 109 -25.98 29.74 11.28
N TRP A 110 -25.59 28.47 11.31
CA TRP A 110 -24.19 28.06 11.37
C TRP A 110 -23.43 28.49 10.12
N ALA A 111 -23.99 28.26 8.93
CA ALA A 111 -23.40 28.71 7.67
C ALA A 111 -23.21 30.24 7.63
N ALA A 112 -24.19 31.01 8.11
CA ALA A 112 -24.08 32.47 8.19
C ALA A 112 -23.05 32.94 9.22
N ARG A 113 -22.95 32.25 10.36
CA ARG A 113 -22.02 32.60 11.44
C ARG A 113 -20.58 32.27 11.11
N PHE A 114 -20.32 31.10 10.54
CA PHE A 114 -18.97 30.59 10.27
C PHE A 114 -18.46 30.92 8.86
N GLY A 115 -19.35 31.15 7.89
CA GLY A 115 -18.99 31.44 6.50
C GLY A 115 -17.96 32.56 6.34
N PRO A 116 -18.13 33.73 6.97
CA PRO A 116 -17.16 34.83 6.88
C PRO A 116 -15.79 34.52 7.50
N PHE A 117 -15.73 33.65 8.51
CA PHE A 117 -14.49 33.30 9.20
C PHE A 117 -13.77 32.09 8.58
N ALA A 118 -14.44 31.31 7.72
CA ALA A 118 -13.88 30.10 7.14
C ALA A 118 -12.61 30.37 6.30
N TRP A 119 -12.60 31.42 5.47
CA TRP A 119 -11.45 31.78 4.64
C TRP A 119 -10.27 32.35 5.45
N PRO A 120 -10.47 33.32 6.38
CA PRO A 120 -9.41 33.75 7.29
C PRO A 120 -8.83 32.60 8.13
N LEU A 121 -9.68 31.71 8.64
CA LEU A 121 -9.23 30.52 9.38
C LEU A 121 -8.40 29.60 8.51
N PHE A 122 -8.85 29.31 7.29
CA PHE A 122 -8.11 28.49 6.33
C PHE A 122 -6.74 29.11 6.01
N ALA A 123 -6.69 30.41 5.71
CA ALA A 123 -5.44 31.12 5.44
C ALA A 123 -4.50 31.12 6.65
N GLY A 124 -5.03 31.33 7.86
CA GLY A 124 -4.27 31.26 9.10
C GLY A 124 -3.72 29.86 9.38
N LEU A 125 -4.49 28.82 9.12
CA LEU A 125 -4.05 27.43 9.23
C LEU A 125 -2.99 27.08 8.18
N VAL A 126 -3.14 27.51 6.92
CA VAL A 126 -2.12 27.31 5.88
C VAL A 126 -0.81 27.98 6.30
N PHE A 127 -0.86 29.23 6.76
CA PHE A 127 0.30 29.95 7.24
C PHE A 127 0.93 29.28 8.47
N GLY A 128 0.11 28.86 9.44
CA GLY A 128 0.55 28.13 10.63
C GLY A 128 1.21 26.79 10.30
N CYS A 129 0.60 25.99 9.42
CA CYS A 129 1.19 24.74 8.93
C CYS A 129 2.51 24.97 8.21
N PHE A 130 2.61 26.02 7.39
CA PHE A 130 3.85 26.38 6.69
C PHE A 130 4.96 26.78 7.67
N LEU A 131 4.67 27.65 8.64
CA LEU A 131 5.65 28.05 9.66
C LEU A 131 6.08 26.86 10.54
N LEU A 132 5.13 26.07 11.05
CA LEU A 132 5.44 24.91 11.88
C LEU A 132 6.21 23.85 11.10
N GLY A 133 5.84 23.60 9.83
CA GLY A 133 6.57 22.67 8.96
C GLY A 133 8.00 23.12 8.65
N LEU A 134 8.25 24.42 8.51
CA LEU A 134 9.62 24.95 8.39
C LEU A 134 10.42 24.77 9.68
N ILE A 135 9.81 25.01 10.84
CA ILE A 135 10.47 24.89 12.15
C ILE A 135 10.78 23.42 12.49
N SER A 136 9.88 22.51 12.16
CA SER A 136 10.03 21.07 12.44
C SER A 136 10.69 20.28 11.31
N GLU A 137 11.22 20.96 10.28
CA GLU A 137 11.80 20.33 9.08
C GLU A 137 10.88 19.27 8.44
N TRP A 138 9.57 19.48 8.54
CA TRP A 138 8.54 18.56 8.06
C TRP A 138 8.60 17.15 8.67
N GLU A 139 9.04 17.00 9.92
CA GLU A 139 9.15 15.71 10.65
C GLU A 139 7.90 14.83 10.53
N ILE A 140 6.71 15.45 10.57
CA ILE A 140 5.42 14.76 10.44
C ILE A 140 5.28 13.98 9.12
N LEU A 141 5.97 14.36 8.05
CA LEU A 141 6.01 13.60 6.79
C LEU A 141 6.76 12.26 6.95
N GLY A 142 7.81 12.23 7.78
CA GLY A 142 8.50 11.00 8.16
C GLY A 142 7.68 10.12 9.10
N ALA A 143 6.76 10.71 9.89
CA ALA A 143 5.77 9.95 10.64
C ALA A 143 4.62 9.43 9.75
N ALA A 144 4.23 10.21 8.74
CA ALA A 144 3.16 9.87 7.79
C ALA A 144 3.45 8.61 6.96
N THR A 145 4.71 8.35 6.61
CA THR A 145 5.09 7.10 5.92
C THR A 145 4.80 5.86 6.77
N ARG A 146 4.89 5.96 8.10
CA ARG A 146 4.53 4.87 9.03
C ARG A 146 3.01 4.70 9.19
N SER A 147 2.24 5.75 8.94
CA SER A 147 0.77 5.70 8.89
C SER A 147 0.23 4.95 7.66
N ILE A 148 1.05 4.78 6.62
CA ILE A 148 0.78 3.86 5.50
C ILE A 148 1.20 2.42 5.90
N SER A 149 0.79 2.01 7.10
CA SER A 149 0.93 0.65 7.61
C SER A 149 -0.44 0.02 7.82
N LEU A 150 -0.50 -1.29 8.05
CA LEU A 150 -1.78 -1.96 8.25
C LEU A 150 -2.56 -1.40 9.46
N GLU A 151 -1.85 -1.07 10.55
CA GLU A 151 -2.47 -0.48 11.75
C GLU A 151 -3.02 0.91 11.46
N GLY A 152 -2.31 1.70 10.66
CA GLY A 152 -2.82 2.98 10.14
C GLY A 152 -4.08 2.80 9.30
N LEU A 153 -4.13 1.81 8.41
CA LEU A 153 -5.29 1.53 7.57
C LEU A 153 -6.51 1.01 8.37
N ALA A 154 -6.29 0.21 9.40
CA ALA A 154 -7.35 -0.20 10.33
C ALA A 154 -7.89 1.00 11.13
N THR A 155 -6.98 1.88 11.57
CA THR A 155 -7.34 3.14 12.24
C THR A 155 -8.12 4.04 11.29
N PHE A 156 -7.74 4.10 10.01
CA PHE A 156 -8.49 4.80 8.96
C PHE A 156 -9.91 4.27 8.80
N ALA A 157 -10.06 2.94 8.68
CA ALA A 157 -11.37 2.31 8.54
C ALA A 157 -12.31 2.72 9.68
N LEU A 158 -11.80 2.77 10.91
CA LEU A 158 -12.55 3.18 12.10
C LEU A 158 -12.83 4.68 12.16
N LEU A 159 -11.87 5.53 11.81
CA LEU A 159 -12.01 6.99 11.88
C LEU A 159 -12.78 7.59 10.69
N SER A 160 -12.74 6.93 9.53
CA SER A 160 -13.29 7.47 8.27
C SER A 160 -14.77 7.88 8.34
N PRO A 161 -15.69 7.13 8.99
CA PRO A 161 -17.09 7.58 9.08
C PRO A 161 -17.22 8.86 9.90
N PHE A 162 -16.42 9.00 10.97
CA PHE A 162 -16.43 10.18 11.83
C PHE A 162 -15.83 11.40 11.14
N LEU A 163 -14.77 11.22 10.35
CA LEU A 163 -14.18 12.29 9.54
C LEU A 163 -15.11 12.73 8.40
N LYS A 164 -15.97 11.82 7.92
CA LYS A 164 -16.95 12.14 6.86
C LYS A 164 -18.20 12.85 7.36
N LEU A 165 -18.52 12.84 8.65
CA LEU A 165 -19.61 13.65 9.20
C LEU A 165 -19.41 15.16 8.97
N PRO A 166 -18.27 15.78 9.36
CA PRO A 166 -18.04 17.20 9.10
C PRO A 166 -17.90 17.50 7.60
N HIS A 167 -17.39 16.57 6.80
CA HIS A 167 -17.35 16.66 5.34
C HIS A 167 -18.75 16.88 4.74
N GLU A 168 -19.69 16.01 5.09
CA GLU A 168 -21.09 16.10 4.66
C GLU A 168 -21.80 17.35 5.21
N LEU A 169 -21.47 17.74 6.46
CA LEU A 169 -21.94 19.01 7.02
C LEU A 169 -21.41 20.22 6.22
N GLY A 170 -20.19 20.15 5.68
CA GLY A 170 -19.63 21.14 4.76
C GLY A 170 -20.51 21.35 3.53
N HIS A 171 -20.89 20.26 2.85
CA HIS A 171 -21.84 20.32 1.73
C HIS A 171 -23.17 20.94 2.14
N ALA A 172 -23.72 20.53 3.29
CA ALA A 172 -24.98 21.05 3.81
C ALA A 172 -24.92 22.56 4.10
N MET A 173 -23.86 23.02 4.76
CA MET A 173 -23.67 24.44 5.11
C MET A 173 -23.52 25.32 3.86
N VAL A 174 -22.71 24.90 2.89
CA VAL A 174 -22.52 25.68 1.64
C VAL A 174 -23.78 25.67 0.78
N ALA A 175 -24.51 24.55 0.72
CA ALA A 175 -25.81 24.48 0.05
C ALA A 175 -26.79 25.49 0.67
N ARG A 176 -26.88 25.53 2.01
CA ARG A 176 -27.73 26.49 2.73
C ARG A 176 -27.29 27.94 2.59
N HIS A 177 -26.00 28.20 2.55
CA HIS A 177 -25.48 29.54 2.26
C HIS A 177 -25.98 30.08 0.91
N PHE A 178 -26.18 29.20 -0.07
CA PHE A 178 -26.77 29.53 -1.38
C PHE A 178 -28.28 29.33 -1.45
N ASN A 179 -28.97 29.20 -0.31
CA ASN A 179 -30.42 28.98 -0.22
C ASN A 179 -30.92 27.73 -0.95
N VAL A 180 -30.07 26.71 -1.08
CA VAL A 180 -30.47 25.40 -1.62
C VAL A 180 -31.16 24.60 -0.52
N PRO A 181 -32.37 24.07 -0.74
CA PRO A 181 -33.06 23.26 0.25
C PRO A 181 -32.36 21.91 0.47
N LEU A 182 -32.24 21.50 1.73
CA LEU A 182 -31.69 20.20 2.12
C LEU A 182 -32.83 19.18 2.23
N ARG A 183 -32.65 17.97 1.70
CA ARG A 183 -33.71 16.94 1.70
C ARG A 183 -33.58 15.99 2.88
N GLY A 184 -32.42 15.37 3.02
CA GLY A 184 -32.20 14.37 4.05
C GLY A 184 -30.75 13.93 4.12
N ALA A 185 -30.36 13.39 5.26
CA ALA A 185 -29.09 12.75 5.49
C ALA A 185 -29.29 11.30 5.90
N GLY A 186 -28.23 10.51 5.76
CA GLY A 186 -28.27 9.13 6.17
C GLY A 186 -26.91 8.47 6.10
N ILE A 187 -26.93 7.15 6.03
CA ILE A 187 -25.74 6.32 5.90
C ILE A 187 -25.90 5.45 4.66
N ILE A 188 -24.89 5.45 3.80
CA ILE A 188 -24.73 4.51 2.70
C ILE A 188 -23.73 3.46 3.15
N PHE A 189 -24.13 2.20 3.09
CA PHE A 189 -23.19 1.09 3.28
C PHE A 189 -22.58 0.74 1.94
N VAL A 190 -21.26 0.97 1.81
CA VAL A 190 -20.46 0.50 0.68
C VAL A 190 -19.79 -0.81 1.09
N GLY A 191 -20.41 -1.94 0.74
CA GLY A 191 -20.07 -3.24 1.31
C GLY A 191 -20.40 -3.30 2.80
N LEU A 192 -19.39 -3.34 3.67
CA LEU A 192 -19.55 -3.31 5.13
C LEU A 192 -19.19 -1.95 5.76
N PHE A 193 -18.76 -0.97 4.95
CA PHE A 193 -18.30 0.33 5.47
C PHE A 193 -19.45 1.35 5.49
N PRO A 194 -19.80 1.92 6.67
CA PRO A 194 -20.80 2.96 6.78
C PRO A 194 -20.21 4.31 6.35
N LEU A 195 -20.80 4.94 5.35
CA LEU A 195 -20.44 6.29 4.90
C LEU A 195 -21.63 7.23 5.10
N PRO A 196 -21.49 8.31 5.88
CA PRO A 196 -22.54 9.31 5.97
C PRO A 196 -22.73 9.99 4.61
N PHE A 197 -23.94 10.46 4.33
CA PHE A 197 -24.23 11.27 3.13
C PHE A 197 -25.28 12.33 3.42
N VAL A 198 -25.21 13.45 2.71
CA VAL A 198 -26.25 14.49 2.66
C VAL A 198 -26.79 14.62 1.23
N ASP A 199 -28.11 14.62 1.08
CA ASP A 199 -28.76 14.83 -0.20
C ASP A 199 -28.82 16.32 -0.56
N THR A 200 -27.87 16.74 -1.41
CA THR A 200 -27.76 18.09 -1.97
C THR A 200 -28.27 18.19 -3.42
N SER A 201 -29.00 17.19 -3.91
CA SER A 201 -29.45 17.13 -5.31
C SER A 201 -30.39 18.27 -5.74
N ALA A 202 -30.97 19.01 -4.80
CA ALA A 202 -31.72 20.24 -5.10
C ALA A 202 -30.83 21.34 -5.73
N ALA A 203 -29.51 21.28 -5.54
CA ALA A 203 -28.55 22.20 -6.15
C ALA A 203 -28.61 22.15 -7.69
N ASP A 204 -29.01 21.01 -8.27
CA ASP A 204 -29.14 20.79 -9.72
C ASP A 204 -30.15 21.72 -10.36
N ILE A 205 -31.15 22.11 -9.58
CA ILE A 205 -32.30 22.89 -10.00
C ILE A 205 -32.12 24.34 -9.57
N CYS A 206 -31.60 24.55 -8.36
CA CYS A 206 -31.65 25.85 -7.68
C CYS A 206 -30.35 26.66 -7.80
N ALA A 207 -29.20 26.01 -7.91
CA ALA A 207 -27.90 26.67 -7.85
C ALA A 207 -27.30 26.91 -9.24
N ASN A 208 -26.61 28.05 -9.40
CA ASN A 208 -25.84 28.35 -10.60
C ASN A 208 -24.55 27.52 -10.66
N ARG A 209 -23.85 27.54 -11.81
CA ARG A 209 -22.64 26.73 -12.05
C ARG A 209 -21.58 26.91 -10.96
N THR A 210 -21.28 28.16 -10.59
CA THR A 210 -20.25 28.47 -9.58
C THR A 210 -20.68 28.01 -8.18
N GLN A 211 -21.95 28.18 -7.84
CA GLN A 211 -22.52 27.70 -6.58
C GLN A 211 -22.45 26.17 -6.48
N ARG A 212 -22.76 25.44 -7.56
CA ARG A 212 -22.66 23.97 -7.59
C ARG A 212 -21.22 23.47 -7.45
N ILE A 213 -20.26 24.16 -8.08
CA ILE A 213 -18.83 23.86 -7.90
C ILE A 213 -18.44 24.06 -6.44
N ARG A 214 -18.84 25.17 -5.82
CA ARG A 214 -18.55 25.45 -4.40
C ARG A 214 -19.21 24.43 -3.46
N ILE A 215 -20.45 24.02 -3.74
CA ILE A 215 -21.13 22.96 -2.98
C ILE A 215 -20.37 21.65 -3.13
N SER A 216 -19.94 21.27 -4.34
CA SER A 216 -19.16 20.05 -4.58
C SER A 216 -17.80 20.09 -3.88
N LEU A 217 -17.11 21.23 -3.87
CA LEU A 217 -15.79 21.36 -3.23
C LEU A 217 -15.86 21.55 -1.71
N ALA A 218 -17.04 21.77 -1.13
CA ALA A 218 -17.19 22.07 0.28
C ALA A 218 -16.68 20.95 1.19
N GLY A 219 -16.98 19.69 0.85
CA GLY A 219 -16.47 18.53 1.60
C GLY A 219 -14.95 18.44 1.57
N ILE A 220 -14.33 18.65 0.39
CA ILE A 220 -12.87 18.65 0.23
C ILE A 220 -12.24 19.77 1.08
N PHE A 221 -12.83 20.96 1.06
CA PHE A 221 -12.38 22.07 1.88
C PHE A 221 -12.41 21.75 3.37
N VAL A 222 -13.47 21.09 3.86
CA VAL A 222 -13.56 20.68 5.27
C VAL A 222 -12.55 19.59 5.61
N ASP A 223 -12.34 18.60 4.74
CA ASP A 223 -11.30 17.58 4.96
C ASP A 223 -9.91 18.21 5.09
N LEU A 224 -9.58 19.21 4.24
CA LEU A 224 -8.32 19.95 4.32
C LEU A 224 -8.20 20.77 5.60
N LEU A 225 -9.27 21.41 6.06
CA LEU A 225 -9.28 22.09 7.36
C LEU A 225 -8.97 21.12 8.50
N ILE A 226 -9.60 19.95 8.50
CA ILE A 226 -9.36 18.91 9.52
C ILE A 226 -7.91 18.42 9.46
N ALA A 227 -7.38 18.20 8.25
CA ALA A 227 -5.99 17.81 8.07
C ALA A 227 -5.03 18.85 8.65
N MET A 228 -5.25 20.14 8.36
CA MET A 228 -4.41 21.22 8.89
C MET A 228 -4.53 21.37 10.40
N ILE A 229 -5.73 21.23 10.97
CA ILE A 229 -5.91 21.23 12.42
C ILE A 229 -5.15 20.07 13.07
N ALA A 230 -5.22 18.87 12.48
CA ALA A 230 -4.49 17.71 12.97
C ALA A 230 -2.97 17.90 12.87
N PHE A 231 -2.48 18.51 11.78
CA PHE A 231 -1.07 18.88 11.62
C PHE A 231 -0.61 19.85 12.71
N VAL A 232 -1.37 20.92 12.96
CA VAL A 232 -1.04 21.89 14.01
C VAL A 232 -1.08 21.21 15.38
N ALA A 233 -2.13 20.45 15.68
CA ALA A 233 -2.29 19.74 16.95
C ALA A 233 -1.14 18.76 17.22
N TRP A 234 -0.64 18.06 16.19
CA TRP A 234 0.47 17.12 16.31
C TRP A 234 1.73 17.75 16.92
N HIS A 235 1.98 19.04 16.66
CA HIS A 235 3.13 19.78 17.21
C HIS A 235 2.99 20.12 18.69
N PHE A 236 1.77 20.08 19.25
CA PHE A 236 1.48 20.43 20.66
C PHE A 236 1.06 19.24 21.52
N ILE A 237 1.00 18.03 20.95
CA ILE A 237 0.66 16.81 21.66
C ILE A 237 1.95 16.13 22.09
N ASP A 238 2.12 15.80 23.38
CA ASP A 238 3.31 15.05 23.84
C ASP A 238 3.12 13.52 23.84
N GLY A 239 1.86 13.05 23.91
CA GLY A 239 1.54 11.62 24.00
C GLY A 239 1.70 10.86 22.68
N ALA A 240 2.50 9.79 22.67
CA ALA A 240 2.77 8.98 21.48
C ALA A 240 1.49 8.49 20.77
N PHE A 241 0.51 7.98 21.53
CA PHE A 241 -0.77 7.51 20.98
C PHE A 241 -1.57 8.61 20.28
N LEU A 242 -1.69 9.78 20.94
CA LEU A 242 -2.42 10.92 20.39
C LEU A 242 -1.69 11.53 19.18
N LYS A 243 -0.35 11.55 19.20
CA LYS A 243 0.45 11.92 18.03
C LYS A 243 0.15 10.99 16.86
N THR A 244 0.13 9.66 17.05
CA THR A 244 -0.19 8.70 15.99
C THR A 244 -1.59 8.94 15.42
N ILE A 245 -2.59 9.20 16.26
CA ILE A 245 -3.95 9.55 15.79
C ILE A 245 -3.92 10.84 14.96
N ALA A 246 -3.22 11.88 15.41
CA ALA A 246 -3.13 13.15 14.70
C ALA A 246 -2.46 12.99 13.33
N VAL A 247 -1.37 12.22 13.23
CA VAL A 247 -0.74 11.89 11.92
C VAL A 247 -1.71 11.13 11.03
N ASN A 248 -2.41 10.13 11.57
CA ASN A 248 -3.40 9.37 10.83
C ASN A 248 -4.52 10.27 10.29
N ILE A 249 -5.08 11.16 11.10
CA ILE A 249 -6.10 12.14 10.65
C ILE A 249 -5.52 13.05 9.56
N PHE A 250 -4.32 13.59 9.75
CA PHE A 250 -3.65 14.43 8.75
C PHE A 250 -3.49 13.71 7.42
N VAL A 251 -2.90 12.51 7.42
CA VAL A 251 -2.66 11.71 6.21
C VAL A 251 -3.98 11.32 5.56
N PHE A 252 -4.93 10.80 6.32
CA PHE A 252 -6.16 10.29 5.73
C PHE A 252 -7.07 11.40 5.23
N SER A 253 -7.23 12.50 5.97
CA SER A 253 -8.06 13.63 5.52
C SER A 253 -7.43 14.34 4.32
N SER A 254 -6.11 14.50 4.25
CA SER A 254 -5.46 15.12 3.09
C SER A 254 -5.40 14.19 1.87
N LEU A 255 -4.85 12.98 2.03
CA LEU A 255 -4.61 12.03 0.94
C LEU A 255 -5.92 11.54 0.33
N ASN A 256 -6.88 11.11 1.17
CA ASN A 256 -8.17 10.63 0.68
C ASN A 256 -8.96 11.76 0.00
N SER A 257 -8.92 12.97 0.55
CA SER A 257 -9.70 14.07 -0.02
C SER A 257 -9.10 14.60 -1.32
N VAL A 258 -7.78 14.74 -1.42
CA VAL A 258 -7.14 15.27 -2.62
C VAL A 258 -7.00 14.21 -3.71
N LEU A 259 -6.44 13.04 -3.40
CA LEU A 259 -6.12 12.02 -4.42
C LEU A 259 -7.31 11.17 -4.84
N PHE A 260 -8.29 10.96 -3.95
CA PHE A 260 -9.46 10.14 -4.25
C PHE A 260 -10.70 11.00 -4.48
N ASN A 261 -11.12 11.83 -3.52
CA ASN A 261 -12.35 12.63 -3.69
C ASN A 261 -12.19 13.76 -4.71
N GLY A 262 -11.04 14.45 -4.72
CA GLY A 262 -10.71 15.51 -5.66
C GLY A 262 -10.42 15.01 -7.08
N ASN A 263 -10.25 13.71 -7.26
CA ASN A 263 -9.96 13.11 -8.56
C ASN A 263 -11.21 13.14 -9.46
N PRO A 264 -11.15 13.81 -10.64
CA PRO A 264 -12.28 13.92 -11.55
C PRO A 264 -12.69 12.60 -12.21
N VAL A 265 -11.88 11.54 -12.07
CA VAL A 265 -12.03 10.26 -12.77
C VAL A 265 -13.07 9.34 -12.10
N MET A 266 -13.26 9.47 -10.79
CA MET A 266 -14.28 8.75 -10.02
C MET A 266 -15.45 9.67 -9.69
N ARG A 267 -16.67 9.13 -9.64
CA ARG A 267 -17.90 9.89 -9.36
C ARG A 267 -18.01 10.28 -7.87
N LEU A 268 -17.06 11.09 -7.43
CA LEU A 268 -16.94 11.71 -6.12
C LEU A 268 -17.04 13.24 -6.31
N ASP A 269 -16.75 14.01 -5.26
CA ASP A 269 -16.90 15.47 -5.23
C ASP A 269 -16.14 16.20 -6.34
N GLY A 270 -14.89 15.78 -6.59
CA GLY A 270 -14.03 16.33 -7.63
C GLY A 270 -14.59 16.10 -9.02
N TYR A 271 -15.25 14.97 -9.27
CA TYR A 271 -15.97 14.73 -10.53
C TYR A 271 -17.13 15.70 -10.71
N PHE A 272 -17.94 15.92 -9.67
CA PHE A 272 -19.06 16.85 -9.79
C PHE A 272 -18.58 18.28 -10.00
N ALA A 273 -17.57 18.72 -9.25
CA ALA A 273 -16.92 20.01 -9.45
C ALA A 273 -16.35 20.17 -10.87
N PHE A 274 -15.62 19.17 -11.37
CA PHE A 274 -15.03 19.18 -12.71
C PHE A 274 -16.09 19.13 -13.82
N SER A 275 -17.12 18.30 -13.66
CA SER A 275 -18.20 18.17 -14.63
C SER A 275 -19.04 19.45 -14.72
N ASP A 276 -19.28 20.14 -13.60
CA ASP A 276 -19.86 21.48 -13.60
C ASP A 276 -18.89 22.53 -14.15
N TRP A 277 -17.58 22.42 -13.89
CA TRP A 277 -16.55 23.30 -14.47
C TRP A 277 -16.39 23.15 -15.98
N ILE A 278 -16.75 22.01 -16.58
CA ILE A 278 -16.81 21.83 -18.04
C ILE A 278 -18.22 22.11 -18.59
N GLY A 279 -19.23 22.17 -17.72
CA GLY A 279 -20.63 22.38 -18.11
C GLY A 279 -21.32 21.11 -18.62
N HIS A 280 -20.76 19.93 -18.33
CA HIS A 280 -21.27 18.63 -18.76
C HIS A 280 -21.36 17.67 -17.57
N ARG A 281 -22.41 17.83 -16.77
CA ARG A 281 -22.61 17.13 -15.49
C ARG A 281 -22.73 15.60 -15.58
N ASN A 282 -23.27 15.11 -16.69
CA ASN A 282 -23.50 13.70 -16.95
C ASN A 282 -22.34 13.05 -17.75
N LEU A 283 -21.11 13.54 -17.57
CA LEU A 283 -19.91 13.06 -18.25
C LEU A 283 -19.72 11.55 -18.12
N SER A 284 -19.86 10.98 -16.91
CA SER A 284 -19.69 9.54 -16.66
C SER A 284 -20.73 8.67 -17.35
N SER A 285 -21.99 9.12 -17.42
CA SER A 285 -23.03 8.39 -18.15
C SER A 285 -22.87 8.52 -19.66
N ALA A 286 -22.48 9.70 -20.14
CA ALA A 286 -22.21 9.94 -21.55
C ALA A 286 -21.01 9.11 -22.04
N SER A 287 -19.92 9.08 -21.27
CA SER A 287 -18.74 8.25 -21.57
C SER A 287 -19.06 6.77 -21.56
N ALA A 288 -19.88 6.30 -20.61
CA ALA A 288 -20.31 4.90 -20.56
C ALA A 288 -21.15 4.51 -21.78
N GLN A 289 -22.01 5.40 -22.25
CA GLN A 289 -22.82 5.18 -23.45
C GLN A 289 -21.95 5.14 -24.72
N ILE A 290 -21.00 6.07 -24.85
CA ILE A 290 -20.05 6.09 -25.99
C ILE A 290 -19.14 4.87 -25.98
N PHE A 291 -18.60 4.49 -24.82
CA PHE A 291 -17.79 3.28 -24.68
C PHE A 291 -18.58 2.02 -25.06
N LYS A 292 -19.88 1.97 -24.68
CA LYS A 292 -20.79 0.89 -25.10
C LYS A 292 -20.99 0.88 -26.61
N ASN A 293 -21.23 2.03 -27.24
CA ASN A 293 -21.41 2.15 -28.68
C ASN A 293 -20.14 1.70 -29.42
N ALA A 294 -18.97 2.20 -29.03
CA ALA A 294 -17.67 1.81 -29.60
C ALA A 294 -17.40 0.30 -29.42
N ARG A 295 -17.66 -0.26 -28.23
CA ARG A 295 -17.54 -1.71 -27.98
C ARG A 295 -18.47 -2.53 -28.88
N THR A 296 -19.70 -2.06 -29.09
CA THR A 296 -20.68 -2.74 -29.96
C THR A 296 -20.25 -2.67 -31.42
N TYR A 297 -19.74 -1.51 -31.85
CA TYR A 297 -19.18 -1.31 -33.18
C TYR A 297 -18.00 -2.26 -33.45
N ILE A 298 -17.02 -2.33 -32.55
CA ILE A 298 -15.87 -3.25 -32.65
C ILE A 298 -16.33 -4.71 -32.66
N ALA A 299 -17.17 -5.10 -31.69
CA ALA A 299 -17.63 -6.49 -31.54
C ALA A 299 -18.52 -6.97 -32.71
N THR A 300 -19.08 -6.05 -33.50
CA THR A 300 -19.90 -6.37 -34.67
C THR A 300 -19.21 -6.08 -35.99
N PHE A 301 -17.92 -5.68 -35.95
CA PHE A 301 -17.15 -5.23 -37.12
C PHE A 301 -17.89 -4.17 -37.95
N GLY A 302 -18.43 -3.16 -37.26
CA GLY A 302 -19.19 -2.07 -37.87
C GLY A 302 -20.65 -2.40 -38.20
N GLY A 303 -21.15 -3.58 -37.81
CA GLY A 303 -22.54 -3.97 -38.07
C GLY A 303 -23.59 -3.29 -37.19
N ASN A 304 -23.23 -2.78 -36.00
CA ASN A 304 -24.13 -2.07 -35.09
C ASN A 304 -23.37 -1.17 -34.12
N GLY A 305 -24.00 -0.06 -33.72
CA GLY A 305 -23.36 0.99 -32.91
C GLY A 305 -22.65 2.01 -33.79
N GLU A 306 -22.47 3.21 -33.27
CA GLU A 306 -21.79 4.29 -33.98
C GLU A 306 -20.35 4.38 -33.47
N TRP A 307 -19.40 4.49 -34.40
CA TRP A 307 -18.05 4.90 -34.03
C TRP A 307 -18.07 6.34 -33.58
N VAL A 308 -17.16 6.67 -32.67
CA VAL A 308 -17.03 7.99 -32.07
C VAL A 308 -16.77 9.05 -33.15
N GLN A 309 -17.69 10.01 -33.31
CA GLN A 309 -17.56 11.09 -34.29
C GLN A 309 -17.36 12.43 -33.59
N GLY A 310 -16.25 13.10 -33.90
CA GLY A 310 -15.93 14.43 -33.38
C GLY A 310 -15.11 14.46 -32.09
N ARG A 311 -14.45 15.60 -31.86
CA ARG A 311 -13.49 15.80 -30.75
C ARG A 311 -14.10 15.62 -29.36
N ARG A 312 -15.38 15.97 -29.21
CA ARG A 312 -16.07 15.91 -27.91
C ARG A 312 -16.38 14.47 -27.50
N GLU A 313 -16.85 13.65 -28.43
CA GLU A 313 -17.10 12.23 -28.17
C GLU A 313 -15.79 11.48 -27.94
N GLN A 314 -14.70 11.86 -28.63
CA GLN A 314 -13.36 11.34 -28.39
C GLN A 314 -12.87 11.66 -26.98
N ALA A 315 -13.08 12.88 -26.50
CA ALA A 315 -12.75 13.26 -25.13
C ALA A 315 -13.55 12.43 -24.09
N TYR A 316 -14.82 12.15 -24.37
CA TYR A 316 -15.65 11.30 -23.51
C TYR A 316 -15.19 9.84 -23.53
N LEU A 317 -14.77 9.32 -24.68
CA LEU A 317 -14.18 7.98 -24.78
C LEU A 317 -12.88 7.89 -23.98
N LEU A 318 -11.99 8.88 -24.13
CA LEU A 318 -10.73 8.96 -23.40
C LEU A 318 -10.96 9.04 -21.89
N TYR A 319 -11.90 9.88 -21.45
CA TYR A 319 -12.32 9.94 -20.05
C TYR A 319 -12.86 8.60 -19.56
N GLY A 320 -13.71 7.92 -20.35
CA GLY A 320 -14.25 6.61 -20.03
C GLY A 320 -13.16 5.55 -19.86
N LEU A 321 -12.16 5.55 -20.75
CA LEU A 321 -11.00 4.66 -20.70
C LEU A 321 -10.13 4.95 -19.46
N ALA A 322 -9.80 6.23 -19.23
CA ALA A 322 -9.04 6.67 -18.06
C ALA A 322 -9.76 6.28 -16.74
N SER A 323 -11.08 6.45 -16.69
CA SER A 323 -11.91 6.01 -15.56
C SER A 323 -11.90 4.50 -15.37
N GLY A 324 -11.96 3.71 -16.45
CA GLY A 324 -11.80 2.26 -16.38
C GLY A 324 -10.45 1.84 -15.85
N LEU A 325 -9.36 2.40 -16.41
CA LEU A 325 -7.99 2.08 -16.00
C LEU A 325 -7.71 2.47 -14.55
N TYR A 326 -8.14 3.66 -14.12
CA TYR A 326 -7.97 4.10 -12.74
C TYR A 326 -8.70 3.19 -11.75
N LYS A 327 -9.92 2.76 -12.10
CA LYS A 327 -10.68 1.80 -11.29
C LYS A 327 -9.99 0.45 -11.15
N ILE A 328 -9.44 -0.08 -12.25
CA ILE A 328 -8.64 -1.32 -12.24
C ILE A 328 -7.40 -1.13 -11.37
N TYR A 329 -6.69 -0.01 -11.53
CA TYR A 329 -5.52 0.33 -10.72
C TYR A 329 -5.85 0.37 -9.22
N ILE A 330 -6.94 1.03 -8.82
CA ILE A 330 -7.38 1.05 -7.41
C ILE A 330 -7.73 -0.36 -6.93
N LEU A 331 -8.46 -1.15 -7.73
CA LEU A 331 -8.81 -2.53 -7.36
C LEU A 331 -7.56 -3.40 -7.16
N LEU A 332 -6.59 -3.31 -8.07
CA LEU A 332 -5.32 -4.03 -7.97
C LEU A 332 -4.48 -3.55 -6.78
N THR A 333 -4.49 -2.25 -6.48
CA THR A 333 -3.80 -1.68 -5.32
C THR A 333 -4.40 -2.18 -4.01
N ILE A 334 -5.74 -2.15 -3.89
CA ILE A 334 -6.44 -2.70 -2.72
C ILE A 334 -6.18 -4.21 -2.60
N LEU A 335 -6.22 -4.94 -3.72
CA LEU A 335 -5.92 -6.38 -3.75
C LEU A 335 -4.50 -6.65 -3.25
N TRP A 336 -3.50 -5.97 -3.81
CA TRP A 336 -2.09 -6.10 -3.40
C TRP A 336 -1.88 -5.80 -1.92
N LEU A 337 -2.53 -4.75 -1.40
CA LEU A 337 -2.42 -4.34 -0.01
C LEU A 337 -3.11 -5.30 0.96
N THR A 338 -4.22 -5.95 0.54
CA THR A 338 -5.04 -6.81 1.40
C THR A 338 -4.70 -8.30 1.32
N LEU A 339 -4.17 -8.77 0.19
CA LEU A 339 -3.83 -10.19 -0.06
C LEU A 339 -2.91 -10.81 0.99
N PRO A 340 -1.80 -10.16 1.40
CA PRO A 340 -0.85 -10.77 2.32
C PRO A 340 -1.39 -11.00 3.74
N ARG A 341 -2.45 -10.27 4.15
CA ARG A 341 -2.85 -10.17 5.57
C ARG A 341 -4.28 -10.62 5.87
N PHE A 342 -5.18 -10.57 4.89
CA PHE A 342 -6.57 -11.07 5.00
C PHE A 342 -6.88 -12.06 3.88
N PHE A 343 -6.07 -13.12 3.77
CA PHE A 343 -6.25 -14.15 2.77
C PHE A 343 -7.67 -14.73 2.86
N GLY A 344 -8.44 -14.64 1.77
CA GLY A 344 -9.87 -14.95 1.75
C GLY A 344 -10.78 -13.72 1.74
N LEU A 345 -10.78 -12.89 2.78
CA LEU A 345 -11.69 -11.73 2.87
C LEU A 345 -11.30 -10.61 1.90
N GLY A 346 -10.00 -10.32 1.73
CA GLY A 346 -9.51 -9.38 0.73
C GLY A 346 -9.78 -9.85 -0.71
N LEU A 347 -9.58 -11.14 -0.96
CA LEU A 347 -9.88 -11.77 -2.25
C LEU A 347 -11.39 -11.75 -2.55
N LEU A 348 -12.23 -12.05 -1.55
CA LEU A 348 -13.69 -11.97 -1.65
C LEU A 348 -14.12 -10.53 -1.95
N LEU A 349 -13.62 -9.54 -1.22
CA LEU A 349 -13.94 -8.13 -1.44
C LEU A 349 -13.53 -7.65 -2.83
N VAL A 350 -12.39 -8.10 -3.36
CA VAL A 350 -11.91 -7.74 -4.70
C VAL A 350 -12.70 -8.44 -5.79
N ILE A 351 -12.96 -9.75 -5.66
CA ILE A 351 -13.79 -10.49 -6.61
C ILE A 351 -15.20 -9.90 -6.63
N TRP A 352 -15.76 -9.61 -5.46
CA TRP A 352 -17.09 -9.04 -5.31
C TRP A 352 -17.15 -7.58 -5.78
N GLY A 353 -16.14 -6.77 -5.46
CA GLY A 353 -16.00 -5.39 -5.94
C GLY A 353 -15.85 -5.32 -7.45
N GLY A 354 -15.03 -6.21 -8.03
CA GLY A 354 -14.90 -6.39 -9.47
C GLY A 354 -16.22 -6.86 -10.11
N TYR A 355 -16.90 -7.82 -9.49
CA TYR A 355 -18.24 -8.26 -9.92
C TYR A 355 -19.23 -7.10 -9.96
N ALA A 356 -19.34 -6.31 -8.90
CA ALA A 356 -20.28 -5.20 -8.85
C ALA A 356 -19.91 -4.04 -9.77
N MET A 357 -18.61 -3.78 -9.94
CA MET A 357 -18.14 -2.69 -10.79
C MET A 357 -18.30 -3.00 -12.27
N PHE A 358 -18.03 -4.24 -12.70
CA PHE A 358 -18.00 -4.62 -14.12
C PHE A 358 -19.20 -5.45 -14.57
N PHE A 359 -19.73 -6.35 -13.74
CA PHE A 359 -20.75 -7.33 -14.12
C PHE A 359 -22.18 -6.93 -13.71
N SER A 360 -22.39 -6.33 -12.54
CA SER A 360 -23.71 -5.80 -12.12
C SER A 360 -24.39 -4.89 -13.17
N PRO A 361 -23.72 -3.88 -13.78
CA PRO A 361 -24.34 -3.04 -14.81
C PRO A 361 -24.67 -3.79 -16.12
N MET A 362 -24.13 -5.00 -16.33
CA MET A 362 -24.48 -5.87 -17.46
C MET A 362 -25.71 -6.73 -17.17
N LEU A 363 -25.89 -7.18 -15.92
CA LEU A 363 -27.00 -8.05 -15.50
C LEU A 363 -28.34 -7.32 -15.39
N ASN A 364 -28.33 -6.05 -14.95
CA ASN A 364 -29.55 -5.23 -14.84
C ASN A 364 -30.28 -4.99 -16.19
N LYS A 365 -29.66 -5.36 -17.31
CA LYS A 365 -30.23 -5.28 -18.67
C LYS A 365 -30.90 -6.57 -19.16
N LEU A 366 -30.74 -7.69 -18.45
CA LEU A 366 -31.54 -8.89 -18.75
C LEU A 366 -32.99 -8.71 -18.28
N GLN A 367 -33.23 -7.81 -17.32
CA GLN A 367 -34.55 -7.51 -16.76
C GLN A 367 -35.27 -6.32 -17.43
N ALA A 368 -34.52 -5.38 -18.02
CA ALA A 368 -35.08 -4.34 -18.87
C ALA A 368 -35.31 -4.93 -20.27
N GLY A 369 -36.55 -5.34 -20.54
CA GLY A 369 -36.96 -6.09 -21.74
C GLY A 369 -36.26 -5.67 -23.04
N THR A 370 -35.97 -6.68 -23.87
CA THR A 370 -35.40 -6.51 -25.20
C THR A 370 -36.27 -5.55 -26.03
N PRO A 371 -35.72 -4.45 -26.57
CA PRO A 371 -36.39 -3.70 -27.63
C PRO A 371 -36.54 -4.64 -28.82
N GLU A 372 -37.77 -4.84 -29.27
CA GLU A 372 -38.09 -5.62 -30.47
C GLU A 372 -37.28 -5.09 -31.66
N GLY A 373 -36.67 -6.01 -32.43
CA GLY A 373 -36.08 -5.68 -33.74
C GLY A 373 -34.55 -5.78 -33.89
N ARG A 374 -33.77 -6.19 -32.89
CA ARG A 374 -32.33 -6.47 -33.11
C ARG A 374 -32.10 -7.90 -33.62
N GLN A 375 -31.66 -8.03 -34.87
CA GLN A 375 -31.10 -9.28 -35.40
C GLN A 375 -30.07 -9.87 -34.41
N SER A 376 -30.19 -11.17 -34.16
CA SER A 376 -29.37 -11.89 -33.19
C SER A 376 -27.95 -12.08 -33.71
N TYR A 377 -27.02 -11.21 -33.32
CA TYR A 377 -25.58 -11.36 -33.62
C TYR A 377 -24.83 -12.17 -32.56
N VAL A 378 -25.52 -13.08 -31.86
CA VAL A 378 -24.95 -13.89 -30.77
C VAL A 378 -23.71 -14.65 -31.23
N GLY A 379 -23.68 -15.14 -32.49
CA GLY A 379 -22.52 -15.81 -33.09
C GLY A 379 -21.28 -14.91 -33.19
N ARG A 380 -21.41 -13.67 -33.68
CA ARG A 380 -20.27 -12.72 -33.80
C ARG A 380 -19.73 -12.30 -32.44
N ARG A 381 -20.61 -12.15 -31.44
CA ARG A 381 -20.21 -11.85 -30.07
C ARG A 381 -19.46 -13.03 -29.45
N LEU A 382 -19.90 -14.28 -29.69
CA LEU A 382 -19.18 -15.47 -29.25
C LEU A 382 -17.77 -15.56 -29.88
N ILE A 383 -17.65 -15.25 -31.17
CA ILE A 383 -16.35 -15.25 -31.87
C ILE A 383 -15.40 -14.20 -31.28
N PHE A 384 -15.87 -12.98 -31.01
CA PHE A 384 -15.03 -11.96 -30.40
C PHE A 384 -14.59 -12.35 -28.98
N TRP A 385 -15.50 -12.79 -28.11
CA TRP A 385 -15.15 -13.21 -26.75
C TRP A 385 -14.32 -14.49 -26.74
N GLY A 386 -14.56 -15.42 -27.67
CA GLY A 386 -13.74 -16.61 -27.89
C GLY A 386 -12.33 -16.26 -28.35
N GLY A 387 -12.17 -15.28 -29.24
CA GLY A 387 -10.87 -14.76 -29.67
C GLY A 387 -10.11 -14.07 -28.54
N VAL A 388 -10.77 -13.21 -27.76
CA VAL A 388 -10.16 -12.57 -26.58
C VAL A 388 -9.73 -13.62 -25.55
N ALA A 389 -10.60 -14.60 -25.25
CA ALA A 389 -10.26 -15.70 -24.35
C ALA A 389 -9.10 -16.54 -24.90
N GLY A 390 -9.06 -16.79 -26.21
CA GLY A 390 -7.97 -17.49 -26.87
C GLY A 390 -6.63 -16.77 -26.74
N VAL A 391 -6.59 -15.45 -26.95
CA VAL A 391 -5.38 -14.63 -26.77
C VAL A 391 -4.92 -14.61 -25.31
N VAL A 392 -5.84 -14.41 -24.36
CA VAL A 392 -5.50 -14.43 -22.92
C VAL A 392 -4.97 -15.80 -22.51
N SER A 393 -5.59 -16.88 -22.97
CA SER A 393 -5.10 -18.25 -22.74
C SER A 393 -3.73 -18.47 -23.35
N ALA A 394 -3.49 -18.00 -24.58
CA ALA A 394 -2.17 -18.11 -25.22
C ALA A 394 -1.08 -17.35 -24.43
N CYS A 395 -1.40 -16.17 -23.88
CA CYS A 395 -0.46 -15.43 -23.02
C CYS A 395 -0.05 -16.19 -21.75
N LEU A 396 -0.90 -17.07 -21.20
CA LEU A 396 -0.57 -17.88 -20.03
C LEU A 396 0.51 -18.93 -20.31
N PHE A 397 0.72 -19.30 -21.57
CA PHE A 397 1.73 -20.27 -22.01
C PHE A 397 3.02 -19.63 -22.52
N ILE A 398 3.15 -18.29 -22.45
CA ILE A 398 4.42 -17.63 -22.79
C ILE A 398 5.46 -18.04 -21.74
N PRO A 399 6.58 -18.66 -22.16
CA PRO A 399 7.68 -19.02 -21.26
C PRO A 399 8.42 -17.73 -20.85
N LEU A 400 8.65 -17.58 -19.54
CA LEU A 400 9.40 -16.47 -18.96
C LEU A 400 10.41 -17.03 -17.94
N PRO A 401 11.62 -16.47 -17.88
CA PRO A 401 12.62 -16.91 -16.91
C PRO A 401 12.29 -16.42 -15.51
N PHE A 402 12.57 -17.25 -14.49
CA PHE A 402 12.55 -16.80 -13.09
C PHE A 402 13.85 -16.06 -12.77
N LYS A 403 13.73 -14.84 -12.25
CA LYS A 403 14.88 -14.04 -11.82
C LYS A 403 14.84 -13.85 -10.31
N VAL A 404 15.85 -14.35 -9.62
CA VAL A 404 16.04 -14.19 -8.17
C VAL A 404 17.24 -13.30 -7.95
N THR A 405 17.11 -12.28 -7.11
CA THR A 405 18.24 -11.39 -6.74
C THR A 405 18.56 -11.60 -5.27
N VAL A 406 19.81 -11.92 -4.97
CA VAL A 406 20.29 -12.19 -3.62
C VAL A 406 21.35 -11.15 -3.26
N PRO A 407 21.17 -10.37 -2.18
CA PRO A 407 22.23 -9.52 -1.67
C PRO A 407 23.34 -10.41 -1.08
N VAL A 408 24.57 -10.16 -1.51
CA VAL A 408 25.76 -10.90 -1.07
C VAL A 408 26.81 -9.95 -0.49
N SER A 409 27.63 -10.46 0.42
CA SER A 409 28.74 -9.75 1.05
C SER A 409 29.92 -10.69 1.24
N LEU A 410 31.14 -10.15 1.31
CA LEU A 410 32.33 -10.95 1.63
C LEU A 410 32.18 -11.69 2.96
N ASP A 411 32.64 -12.93 3.02
CA ASP A 411 32.61 -13.75 4.24
C ASP A 411 33.69 -13.33 5.26
N THR A 412 33.49 -12.14 5.85
CA THR A 412 34.40 -11.54 6.82
C THR A 412 34.44 -12.25 8.16
N ALA A 413 33.46 -13.11 8.47
CA ALA A 413 33.36 -13.84 9.73
C ALA A 413 33.82 -15.31 9.63
N GLY A 414 33.83 -15.88 8.43
CA GLY A 414 34.34 -17.21 8.13
C GLY A 414 35.67 -17.15 7.41
N THR A 415 35.65 -17.25 6.07
CA THR A 415 36.84 -17.41 5.23
C THR A 415 37.94 -16.37 5.44
N TYR A 416 37.56 -15.11 5.70
CA TYR A 416 38.53 -14.02 5.87
C TYR A 416 38.79 -13.63 7.33
N ALA A 417 38.14 -14.30 8.29
CA ALA A 417 38.30 -13.96 9.69
C ALA A 417 39.71 -14.30 10.17
N VAL A 418 40.32 -13.36 10.91
CA VAL A 418 41.55 -13.62 11.65
C VAL A 418 41.17 -13.79 13.11
N GLN A 419 41.39 -14.99 13.63
CA GLN A 419 40.97 -15.41 14.97
C GLN A 419 42.19 -15.73 15.82
N THR A 420 42.07 -15.54 17.14
CA THR A 420 43.10 -15.96 18.07
C THR A 420 43.08 -17.47 18.26
N GLN A 421 44.23 -18.13 18.14
CA GLN A 421 44.36 -19.58 18.34
C GLN A 421 44.47 -19.96 19.81
N GLU A 422 44.84 -19.01 20.67
CA GLU A 422 44.98 -19.20 22.11
C GLU A 422 44.23 -18.12 22.89
N ALA A 423 43.87 -18.40 24.13
CA ALA A 423 43.28 -17.39 25.01
C ALA A 423 44.37 -16.48 25.60
N GLY A 424 44.11 -15.18 25.69
CA GLY A 424 45.05 -14.25 26.33
C GLY A 424 44.70 -12.78 26.18
N VAL A 425 45.63 -11.93 26.60
CA VAL A 425 45.50 -10.47 26.57
C VAL A 425 46.21 -9.91 25.34
N LEU A 426 45.48 -9.09 24.56
CA LEU A 426 46.00 -8.46 23.35
C LEU A 426 47.10 -7.44 23.70
N LYS A 427 48.35 -7.73 23.32
CA LYS A 427 49.51 -6.87 23.59
C LYS A 427 49.71 -5.83 22.50
N ASP A 428 49.55 -6.19 21.24
CA ASP A 428 49.61 -5.26 20.12
C ASP A 428 48.77 -5.75 18.95
N ILE A 429 48.32 -4.83 18.10
CA ILE A 429 47.56 -5.12 16.88
C ILE A 429 47.94 -4.13 15.79
N SER A 430 48.07 -4.63 14.57
CA SER A 430 48.32 -3.80 13.39
C SER A 430 47.20 -2.77 13.22
N PRO A 431 47.51 -1.49 12.93
CA PRO A 431 46.53 -0.39 12.83
C PRO A 431 45.54 -0.53 11.66
N GLY A 432 45.63 -1.62 10.88
CA GLY A 432 44.87 -1.84 9.65
C GLY A 432 45.55 -1.21 8.43
N GLY A 433 45.28 -1.76 7.26
CA GLY A 433 45.89 -1.34 5.98
C GLY A 433 46.53 -2.49 5.21
N ASP A 434 47.32 -2.13 4.20
CA ASP A 434 48.04 -3.11 3.38
C ASP A 434 49.13 -3.80 4.22
N VAL A 435 49.05 -5.13 4.31
CA VAL A 435 50.01 -5.99 5.01
C VAL A 435 50.68 -6.92 4.00
N ALA A 436 51.99 -7.10 4.15
CA ALA A 436 52.76 -8.04 3.35
C ALA A 436 52.69 -9.45 3.95
N THR A 437 53.02 -10.45 3.15
CA THR A 437 53.18 -11.83 3.63
C THR A 437 54.21 -11.91 4.78
N GLY A 438 53.83 -12.56 5.86
CA GLY A 438 54.63 -12.68 7.10
C GLY A 438 54.56 -11.47 8.03
N ALA A 439 53.79 -10.42 7.71
CA ALA A 439 53.60 -9.29 8.61
C ALA A 439 52.83 -9.72 9.87
N VAL A 440 53.25 -9.25 11.03
CA VAL A 440 52.55 -9.50 12.30
C VAL A 440 51.20 -8.77 12.29
N LEU A 441 50.11 -9.50 12.50
CA LEU A 441 48.76 -8.95 12.56
C LEU A 441 48.42 -8.54 13.99
N PHE A 442 48.65 -9.43 14.95
CA PHE A 442 48.51 -9.16 16.37
C PHE A 442 49.40 -10.07 17.21
N GLU A 443 49.65 -9.63 18.44
CA GLU A 443 50.36 -10.41 19.46
C GLU A 443 49.46 -10.52 20.69
N VAL A 444 49.19 -11.75 21.11
CA VAL A 444 48.49 -12.07 22.36
C VAL A 444 49.52 -12.49 23.40
N THR A 445 49.22 -12.29 24.67
CA THR A 445 50.07 -12.75 25.78
C THR A 445 49.24 -13.50 26.81
N ASN A 446 49.75 -14.62 27.29
CA ASN A 446 49.13 -15.39 28.37
C ASN A 446 50.18 -15.74 29.42
N LEU A 447 50.12 -15.01 30.54
CA LEU A 447 51.02 -15.21 31.68
C LEU A 447 50.91 -16.61 32.30
N VAL A 448 49.75 -17.26 32.19
CA VAL A 448 49.55 -18.62 32.70
C VAL A 448 50.30 -19.61 31.82
N LEU A 449 50.21 -19.46 30.49
CA LEU A 449 50.94 -20.35 29.58
C LEU A 449 52.46 -20.21 29.76
N ASP A 450 52.96 -19.00 29.97
CA ASP A 450 54.39 -18.78 30.23
C ASP A 450 54.85 -19.51 31.51
N GLN A 451 54.02 -19.51 32.57
CA GLN A 451 54.28 -20.25 33.81
C GLN A 451 54.22 -21.76 33.61
N ASP A 452 53.26 -22.24 32.83
CA ASP A 452 53.12 -23.67 32.52
C ASP A 452 54.31 -24.17 31.69
N ILE A 453 54.83 -23.35 30.76
CA ILE A 453 56.06 -23.65 30.00
C ILE A 453 57.26 -23.75 30.95
N GLU A 454 57.43 -22.81 31.88
CA GLU A 454 58.52 -22.83 32.85
C GLU A 454 58.44 -24.09 33.73
N LEU A 455 57.24 -24.43 34.22
CA LEU A 455 57.01 -25.65 35.00
C LEU A 455 57.29 -26.92 34.19
N ALA A 456 56.86 -26.99 32.93
CA ALA A 456 57.11 -28.12 32.04
C ALA A 456 58.61 -28.30 31.73
N GLN A 457 59.35 -27.20 31.56
CA GLN A 457 60.81 -27.24 31.41
C GLN A 457 61.51 -27.82 32.64
N GLU A 458 61.09 -27.40 33.84
CA GLU A 458 61.61 -27.94 35.11
C GLU A 458 61.25 -29.43 35.29
N ASN A 459 60.03 -29.83 34.94
CA ASN A 459 59.61 -31.23 34.97
C ASN A 459 60.43 -32.10 34.01
N LEU A 460 60.69 -31.59 32.80
CA LEU A 460 61.54 -32.26 31.82
C LEU A 460 62.99 -32.35 32.31
N ALA A 461 63.53 -31.29 32.92
CA ALA A 461 64.86 -31.30 33.52
C ALA A 461 64.96 -32.35 34.65
N PHE A 462 63.96 -32.42 35.53
CA PHE A 462 63.87 -33.41 36.58
C PHE A 462 63.79 -34.84 36.03
N ALA A 463 62.96 -35.09 35.03
CA ALA A 463 62.84 -36.40 34.39
C ALA A 463 64.16 -36.83 33.72
N ASN A 464 64.88 -35.89 33.09
CA ASN A 464 66.20 -36.14 32.52
C ASN A 464 67.23 -36.53 33.60
N LEU A 465 67.23 -35.84 34.74
CA LEU A 465 68.08 -36.20 35.88
C LEU A 465 67.76 -37.61 36.40
N MET A 466 66.47 -37.94 36.53
CA MET A 466 66.04 -39.27 36.96
C MET A 466 66.50 -40.36 35.99
N ARG A 467 66.38 -40.15 34.67
CA ARG A 467 66.93 -41.05 33.65
C ARG A 467 68.44 -41.25 33.85
N ASP A 468 69.18 -40.17 34.03
CA ASP A 468 70.64 -40.20 34.13
C ASP A 468 71.14 -40.97 35.36
N THR A 469 70.39 -40.93 36.48
CA THR A 469 70.69 -41.78 37.65
C THR A 469 70.48 -43.28 37.40
N VAL A 470 69.49 -43.64 36.58
CA VAL A 470 69.11 -45.04 36.30
C VAL A 470 69.98 -45.68 35.21
N LEU A 471 70.56 -44.87 34.31
CA LEU A 471 71.46 -45.32 33.25
C LEU A 471 72.68 -46.11 33.75
N GLN A 472 73.07 -45.96 35.02
CA GLN A 472 74.22 -46.65 35.61
C GLN A 472 73.88 -48.01 36.25
N SER A 473 72.60 -48.41 36.30
CA SER A 473 72.13 -49.52 37.15
C SER A 473 71.61 -50.75 36.39
N ASP A 474 70.70 -50.59 35.40
CA ASP A 474 70.02 -51.70 34.71
C ASP A 474 69.43 -51.28 33.34
N ALA A 475 69.60 -52.11 32.30
CA ALA A 475 69.13 -51.86 30.93
C ALA A 475 67.59 -51.88 30.80
N THR A 476 66.89 -52.67 31.62
CA THR A 476 65.42 -52.68 31.60
C THR A 476 64.85 -51.40 32.24
N GLN A 477 65.46 -50.92 33.32
CA GLN A 477 65.04 -49.67 33.96
C GLN A 477 65.38 -48.44 33.11
N SER A 478 66.49 -48.45 32.38
CA SER A 478 66.82 -47.40 31.41
C SER A 478 65.74 -47.23 30.34
N ARG A 479 65.21 -48.34 29.78
CA ARG A 479 64.12 -48.26 28.79
C ARG A 479 62.83 -47.66 29.35
N ILE A 480 62.49 -47.97 30.60
CA ILE A 480 61.31 -47.43 31.27
C ILE A 480 61.50 -45.93 31.55
N ALA A 481 62.68 -45.52 32.01
CA ALA A 481 63.00 -44.12 32.27
C ALA A 481 62.99 -43.29 30.98
N THR A 482 63.49 -43.83 29.86
CA THR A 482 63.40 -43.15 28.55
C THR A 482 61.96 -43.04 28.06
N ALA A 483 61.14 -44.09 28.23
CA ALA A 483 59.71 -44.02 27.88
C ALA A 483 58.93 -42.99 28.74
N GLN A 484 59.39 -42.72 29.95
CA GLN A 484 58.81 -41.69 30.82
C GLN A 484 59.18 -40.25 30.41
N LEU A 485 60.15 -40.05 29.52
CA LEU A 485 60.50 -38.72 28.97
C LEU A 485 59.58 -38.29 27.84
N GLU A 486 58.97 -39.24 27.12
CA GLU A 486 58.11 -38.92 25.97
C GLU A 486 56.93 -38.02 26.38
N ALA A 487 56.34 -38.24 27.57
CA ALA A 487 55.23 -37.46 28.08
C ALA A 487 55.58 -35.98 28.37
N PRO A 488 56.58 -35.65 29.21
CA PRO A 488 56.97 -34.27 29.47
C PRO A 488 57.58 -33.56 28.24
N GLU A 489 58.23 -34.30 27.33
CA GLU A 489 58.70 -33.73 26.05
C GLU A 489 57.50 -33.30 25.18
N THR A 490 56.50 -34.18 25.03
CA THR A 490 55.28 -33.87 24.25
C THR A 490 54.48 -32.73 24.89
N GLU A 491 54.40 -32.69 26.22
CA GLU A 491 53.74 -31.61 26.95
C GLU A 491 54.43 -30.27 26.70
N LEU A 492 55.76 -30.23 26.81
CA LEU A 492 56.52 -29.01 26.52
C LEU A 492 56.38 -28.57 25.05
N GLU A 493 56.41 -29.52 24.10
CA GLU A 493 56.24 -29.22 22.68
C GLU A 493 54.86 -28.61 22.39
N LEU A 494 53.79 -29.14 23.01
CA LEU A 494 52.44 -28.59 22.89
C LEU A 494 52.35 -27.15 23.44
N LEU A 495 52.90 -26.91 24.63
CA LEU A 495 52.88 -25.58 25.25
C LEU A 495 53.70 -24.56 24.45
N LEU A 496 54.85 -24.97 23.90
CA LEU A 496 55.66 -24.12 23.02
C LEU A 496 54.93 -23.80 21.71
N SER A 497 54.23 -24.78 21.12
CA SER A 497 53.37 -24.55 19.95
C SER A 497 52.25 -23.55 20.24
N GLY A 498 51.62 -23.62 21.42
CA GLY A 498 50.62 -22.65 21.86
C GLY A 498 51.20 -21.25 22.00
N ARG A 499 52.41 -21.12 22.55
CA ARG A 499 53.10 -19.83 22.65
C ARG A 499 53.41 -19.24 21.27
N ASP A 500 53.85 -20.05 20.33
CA ASP A 500 54.12 -19.59 18.96
C ASP A 500 52.82 -19.16 18.25
N ALA A 501 51.69 -19.81 18.57
CA ALA A 501 50.36 -19.44 18.07
C ALA A 501 49.79 -18.14 18.66
N MET A 502 50.45 -17.53 19.67
CA MET A 502 50.09 -16.21 20.18
C MET A 502 50.52 -15.06 19.26
N LEU A 503 51.44 -15.32 18.34
CA LEU A 503 51.89 -14.39 17.33
C LEU A 503 51.25 -14.73 15.98
N GLU A 504 50.14 -14.08 15.66
CA GLU A 504 49.47 -14.31 14.39
C GLU A 504 50.12 -13.46 13.30
N THR A 505 50.56 -14.13 12.22
CA THR A 505 51.19 -13.48 11.07
C THR A 505 50.38 -13.70 9.80
N SER A 506 50.44 -12.72 8.89
CA SER A 506 49.70 -12.76 7.64
C SER A 506 50.23 -13.86 6.71
N SER A 507 49.41 -14.85 6.37
CA SER A 507 49.81 -15.91 5.44
C SER A 507 49.94 -15.44 3.99
N GLN A 508 49.32 -14.32 3.64
CA GLN A 508 49.34 -13.71 2.30
C GLN A 508 49.41 -12.18 2.40
N SER A 509 49.69 -11.53 1.27
CA SER A 509 49.60 -10.07 1.18
C SER A 509 48.15 -9.64 0.92
N GLY A 510 47.71 -8.55 1.56
CA GLY A 510 46.33 -8.07 1.43
C GLY A 510 45.99 -6.92 2.36
N LEU A 511 44.70 -6.62 2.47
CA LEU A 511 44.15 -5.54 3.29
C LEU A 511 43.63 -6.09 4.62
N PHE A 512 44.28 -5.71 5.73
CA PHE A 512 43.85 -6.09 7.07
C PHE A 512 42.94 -5.01 7.68
N HIS A 513 41.82 -5.45 8.24
CA HIS A 513 40.90 -4.61 9.01
C HIS A 513 40.75 -5.16 10.43
N PRO A 514 41.30 -4.47 11.45
CA PRO A 514 41.13 -4.86 12.84
C PRO A 514 39.68 -4.67 13.30
N SER A 515 39.22 -5.54 14.19
CA SER A 515 37.91 -5.39 14.84
C SER A 515 37.89 -4.16 15.74
N ALA A 516 36.75 -3.46 15.81
CA ALA A 516 36.59 -2.30 16.70
C ALA A 516 36.71 -2.67 18.19
N ASP A 517 36.50 -3.94 18.52
CA ASP A 517 36.59 -4.48 19.86
C ASP A 517 38.02 -4.91 20.23
N ALA A 518 38.92 -5.05 19.24
CA ALA A 518 40.31 -5.45 19.41
C ALA A 518 41.17 -4.32 19.99
N ARG A 519 41.00 -4.04 21.29
CA ARG A 519 41.73 -3.00 22.02
C ARG A 519 42.89 -3.60 22.79
N ARG A 520 44.03 -2.90 22.76
CA ARG A 520 45.20 -3.24 23.58
C ARG A 520 44.82 -3.41 25.04
N GLY A 521 45.24 -4.51 25.66
CA GLY A 521 44.94 -4.87 27.04
C GLY A 521 43.61 -5.58 27.27
N ALA A 522 42.80 -5.79 26.22
CA ALA A 522 41.58 -6.60 26.34
C ALA A 522 41.91 -8.10 26.30
N TYR A 523 41.12 -8.88 27.05
CA TYR A 523 41.20 -10.34 27.08
C TYR A 523 40.31 -10.94 25.99
N PHE A 524 40.83 -11.93 25.27
CA PHE A 524 40.12 -12.69 24.25
C PHE A 524 40.22 -14.18 24.54
N ALA A 525 39.10 -14.89 24.37
CA ALA A 525 39.08 -16.34 24.42
C ALA A 525 39.59 -16.93 23.10
N GLU A 526 40.05 -18.18 23.15
CA GLU A 526 40.35 -18.98 21.95
C GLU A 526 39.20 -18.91 20.92
N GLY A 527 39.55 -18.72 19.65
CA GLY A 527 38.60 -18.57 18.53
C GLY A 527 37.95 -17.18 18.40
N SER A 528 38.28 -16.22 19.27
CA SER A 528 37.73 -14.86 19.15
C SER A 528 38.25 -14.16 17.90
N GLN A 529 37.35 -13.51 17.16
CA GLN A 529 37.70 -12.75 15.95
C GLN A 529 38.30 -11.39 16.30
N LEU A 530 39.55 -11.15 15.89
CA LEU A 530 40.29 -9.90 16.11
C LEU A 530 40.33 -9.00 14.87
N GLY A 531 39.88 -9.49 13.72
CA GLY A 531 39.77 -8.73 12.49
C GLY A 531 39.44 -9.63 11.30
N TYR A 532 39.63 -9.11 10.11
CA TYR A 532 39.61 -9.90 8.88
C TYR A 532 40.69 -9.43 7.91
N LEU A 533 41.21 -10.37 7.12
CA LEU A 533 42.25 -10.14 6.12
C LEU A 533 41.68 -10.43 4.73
N LEU A 534 41.67 -9.42 3.87
CA LEU A 534 41.24 -9.55 2.47
C LEU A 534 42.48 -9.71 1.58
N PRO A 535 42.78 -10.92 1.08
CA PRO A 535 43.95 -11.15 0.24
C PRO A 535 43.82 -10.45 -1.11
N ASP A 536 44.95 -10.12 -1.73
CA ASP A 536 45.00 -9.62 -3.12
C ASP A 536 44.79 -10.72 -4.18
N ALA A 537 44.37 -11.92 -3.76
CA ALA A 537 44.10 -13.04 -4.65
C ALA A 537 42.93 -12.73 -5.60
N ALA A 538 42.97 -13.30 -6.81
CA ALA A 538 41.93 -13.10 -7.83
C ALA A 538 40.61 -13.81 -7.52
N GLN A 539 40.53 -14.61 -6.45
CA GLN A 539 39.32 -15.34 -6.06
C GLN A 539 38.76 -14.82 -4.74
N SER A 540 37.44 -14.60 -4.71
CA SER A 540 36.73 -14.16 -3.52
C SER A 540 35.55 -15.05 -3.17
N VAL A 541 35.24 -15.10 -1.88
CA VAL A 541 34.11 -15.86 -1.34
C VAL A 541 33.08 -14.89 -0.80
N VAL A 542 31.89 -14.91 -1.38
CA VAL A 542 30.76 -14.09 -0.96
C VAL A 542 29.64 -14.96 -0.40
N ILE A 543 28.95 -14.43 0.59
CA ILE A 543 27.84 -15.09 1.27
C ILE A 543 26.57 -14.25 1.16
N GLY A 544 25.43 -14.92 0.99
CA GLY A 544 24.11 -14.30 0.97
C GLY A 544 23.03 -15.23 1.51
N GLN A 545 21.84 -14.68 1.78
CA GLN A 545 20.70 -15.49 2.20
C GLN A 545 19.83 -15.85 0.99
N PHE A 546 19.78 -17.13 0.65
CA PHE A 546 18.92 -17.65 -0.41
C PHE A 546 17.59 -18.14 0.15
N PRO A 547 16.46 -17.74 -0.44
CA PRO A 547 15.13 -18.16 0.03
C PRO A 547 14.81 -19.62 -0.39
N GLU A 548 14.27 -20.41 0.55
CA GLU A 548 13.96 -21.84 0.34
C GLU A 548 12.96 -22.12 -0.80
N ASN A 549 12.05 -21.18 -1.10
CA ASN A 549 11.02 -21.35 -2.14
C ASN A 549 11.60 -21.57 -3.55
N HIS A 550 12.82 -21.09 -3.81
CA HIS A 550 13.50 -21.26 -5.09
C HIS A 550 14.51 -22.41 -5.08
N LEU A 551 14.67 -23.14 -3.96
CA LEU A 551 15.67 -24.20 -3.81
C LEU A 551 15.45 -25.35 -4.80
N ALA A 552 14.23 -25.87 -4.89
CA ALA A 552 13.92 -26.99 -5.79
C ALA A 552 14.25 -26.63 -7.24
N ARG A 553 13.94 -25.41 -7.65
CA ARG A 553 14.25 -24.93 -9.01
C ARG A 553 15.75 -24.79 -9.25
N LEU A 554 16.50 -24.33 -8.25
CA LEU A 554 17.95 -24.23 -8.37
C LEU A 554 18.61 -25.61 -8.45
N GLN A 555 18.06 -26.62 -7.78
CA GLN A 555 18.58 -28.00 -7.85
C GLN A 555 18.25 -28.68 -9.19
N ASP A 556 17.11 -28.35 -9.77
CA ASP A 556 16.61 -28.96 -11.01
C ASP A 556 17.12 -28.26 -12.28
N SER A 557 17.88 -27.15 -12.18
CA SER A 557 18.33 -26.37 -13.34
C SER A 557 19.81 -26.00 -13.27
N ASP A 558 20.39 -25.66 -14.44
CA ASP A 558 21.69 -24.99 -14.57
C ASP A 558 21.47 -23.46 -14.58
N PRO A 559 21.48 -22.78 -13.43
CA PRO A 559 21.27 -21.33 -13.35
C PRO A 559 22.38 -20.54 -14.06
N VAL A 560 22.00 -19.46 -14.73
CA VAL A 560 22.94 -18.44 -15.20
C VAL A 560 23.08 -17.36 -14.12
N PHE A 561 24.33 -17.06 -13.75
CA PHE A 561 24.64 -16.08 -12.71
C PHE A 561 25.17 -14.80 -13.32
N SER A 562 24.76 -13.67 -12.75
CA SER A 562 25.37 -12.37 -13.06
C SER A 562 25.59 -11.60 -11.77
N LEU A 563 26.81 -11.04 -11.63
CA LEU A 563 27.16 -10.22 -10.48
C LEU A 563 26.90 -8.75 -10.81
N TRP A 564 26.05 -8.11 -10.01
CA TRP A 564 25.72 -6.71 -10.15
C TRP A 564 26.36 -5.92 -9.02
N ASN A 565 27.34 -5.10 -9.38
CA ASN A 565 27.90 -4.09 -8.49
C ASN A 565 27.12 -2.79 -8.69
N ALA A 566 26.99 -1.97 -7.64
CA ALA A 566 26.25 -0.71 -7.69
C ALA A 566 26.83 0.30 -8.71
N GLY A 567 26.54 0.11 -10.00
CA GLY A 567 26.99 0.94 -11.12
C GLY A 567 27.42 0.17 -12.37
N ASP A 568 28.04 -1.01 -12.22
CA ASP A 568 28.63 -1.78 -13.33
C ASP A 568 28.22 -3.27 -13.27
N VAL A 569 27.85 -3.81 -14.43
CA VAL A 569 27.64 -5.26 -14.61
C VAL A 569 29.00 -5.89 -14.88
N THR A 570 29.63 -6.43 -13.84
CA THR A 570 30.71 -7.42 -14.02
C THR A 570 30.07 -8.68 -14.59
N GLY A 571 30.44 -9.04 -15.83
CA GLY A 571 29.72 -9.98 -16.68
C GLY A 571 29.46 -11.38 -16.12
N ASP A 572 28.71 -12.17 -16.89
CA ASP A 572 28.19 -13.50 -16.54
C ASP A 572 29.28 -14.54 -16.17
N ASP A 573 30.55 -14.28 -16.48
CA ASP A 573 31.69 -15.19 -16.25
C ASP A 573 32.40 -15.01 -14.89
N ALA A 574 31.91 -14.12 -14.01
CA ALA A 574 32.59 -13.82 -12.75
C ALA A 574 32.38 -14.85 -11.62
N VAL A 575 31.48 -15.83 -11.80
CA VAL A 575 31.09 -16.80 -10.75
C VAL A 575 31.66 -18.17 -11.07
N ALA A 576 32.61 -18.64 -10.26
CA ALA A 576 33.30 -19.92 -10.45
C ALA A 576 32.50 -21.11 -9.91
N SER A 577 31.89 -20.97 -8.72
CA SER A 577 31.18 -22.05 -8.04
C SER A 577 30.16 -21.52 -7.05
N ILE A 578 29.06 -22.26 -6.85
CA ILE A 578 28.04 -21.95 -5.84
C ILE A 578 27.71 -23.19 -5.04
N ARG A 579 27.65 -23.02 -3.72
CA ARG A 579 27.22 -24.04 -2.78
C ARG A 579 26.19 -23.45 -1.81
N LEU A 580 25.19 -24.27 -1.47
CA LEU A 580 24.16 -23.92 -0.50
C LEU A 580 24.38 -24.69 0.79
N VAL A 581 24.44 -23.97 1.91
CA VAL A 581 24.51 -24.55 3.24
C VAL A 581 23.20 -24.28 3.97
N GLN A 582 22.59 -25.32 4.53
CA GLN A 582 21.36 -25.15 5.29
C GLN A 582 21.64 -24.41 6.61
N ILE A 583 20.98 -23.27 6.82
CA ILE A 583 20.97 -22.59 8.12
C ILE A 583 19.58 -22.79 8.73
N ASN A 584 19.51 -23.21 9.99
CA ASN A 584 18.26 -23.20 10.77
C ASN A 584 17.90 -21.77 11.25
N ARG A 585 17.83 -20.81 10.33
CA ARG A 585 17.38 -19.43 10.60
C ARG A 585 16.27 -19.05 9.62
N LEU A 586 15.35 -18.22 10.11
CA LEU A 586 14.32 -17.61 9.28
C LEU A 586 14.89 -16.32 8.66
N SER A 587 14.69 -16.14 7.36
CA SER A 587 14.94 -14.88 6.66
C SER A 587 14.14 -13.76 7.31
N ALA A 588 14.80 -12.64 7.62
CA ALA A 588 14.15 -11.47 8.23
C ALA A 588 13.10 -10.83 7.29
N GLU A 589 13.31 -10.91 5.97
CA GLU A 589 12.41 -10.31 4.97
C GLU A 589 11.18 -11.17 4.68
N THR A 590 11.36 -12.50 4.63
CA THR A 590 10.31 -13.41 4.17
C THR A 590 9.69 -14.25 5.28
N GLY A 591 10.33 -14.33 6.45
CA GLY A 591 9.92 -15.21 7.55
C GLY A 591 9.94 -16.69 7.17
N GLN A 592 10.69 -17.08 6.14
CA GLN A 592 10.86 -18.46 5.67
C GLN A 592 12.26 -18.98 6.03
N ARG A 593 12.47 -20.30 6.05
CA ARG A 593 13.81 -20.84 6.22
C ARG A 593 14.70 -20.34 5.08
N SER A 594 15.91 -19.91 5.41
CA SER A 594 16.89 -19.44 4.45
C SER A 594 18.09 -20.37 4.40
N TYR A 595 18.63 -20.56 3.21
CA TYR A 595 19.91 -21.24 3.00
C TYR A 595 21.01 -20.17 2.91
N GLN A 596 22.21 -20.49 3.39
CA GLN A 596 23.39 -19.70 3.07
C GLN A 596 23.79 -20.02 1.65
N LEU A 597 23.74 -19.03 0.78
CA LEU A 597 24.42 -19.07 -0.49
C LEU A 597 25.88 -18.71 -0.25
N ILE A 598 26.80 -19.57 -0.67
CA ILE A 598 28.23 -19.28 -0.72
C ILE A 598 28.62 -19.35 -2.19
N ALA A 599 29.15 -18.25 -2.73
CA ALA A 599 29.58 -18.16 -4.11
C ALA A 599 31.07 -17.79 -4.16
N ASP A 600 31.81 -18.54 -4.96
CA ASP A 600 33.20 -18.26 -5.31
C ASP A 600 33.20 -17.41 -6.58
N LEU A 601 33.87 -16.26 -6.53
CA LEU A 601 33.97 -15.30 -7.62
C LEU A 601 35.41 -15.20 -8.10
N ASP A 602 35.64 -15.09 -9.41
CA ASP A 602 36.96 -14.82 -10.00
C ASP A 602 37.27 -13.30 -10.01
N VAL A 603 36.98 -12.64 -8.90
CA VAL A 603 37.28 -11.22 -8.64
C VAL A 603 37.98 -11.09 -7.29
N ALA A 604 38.95 -10.18 -7.19
CA ALA A 604 39.67 -9.98 -5.96
C ALA A 604 38.78 -9.41 -4.83
N PRO A 605 38.89 -9.93 -3.58
CA PRO A 605 38.09 -9.45 -2.44
C PRO A 605 38.22 -7.93 -2.21
N ARG A 606 39.39 -7.36 -2.51
CA ARG A 606 39.68 -5.93 -2.39
C ARG A 606 38.80 -5.05 -3.27
N GLU A 607 38.48 -5.49 -4.48
CA GLU A 607 37.64 -4.72 -5.41
C GLU A 607 36.17 -4.70 -4.99
N LEU A 608 35.79 -5.71 -4.23
CA LEU A 608 34.45 -5.94 -3.70
C LEU A 608 34.22 -5.25 -2.36
N HIS A 609 35.29 -4.91 -1.64
CA HIS A 609 35.22 -4.28 -0.33
C HIS A 609 34.49 -2.92 -0.37
N GLY A 610 33.56 -2.70 0.57
CA GLY A 610 32.79 -1.46 0.68
C GLY A 610 31.69 -1.26 -0.39
N ARG A 611 31.50 -2.22 -1.30
CA ARG A 611 30.45 -2.17 -2.34
C ARG A 611 29.31 -3.13 -2.00
N GLN A 612 28.07 -2.68 -2.22
CA GLN A 612 26.92 -3.59 -2.21
C GLN A 612 26.91 -4.41 -3.49
N GLN A 613 26.81 -5.73 -3.31
CA GLN A 613 26.79 -6.70 -4.41
C GLN A 613 25.45 -7.41 -4.44
N LEU A 614 24.91 -7.56 -5.65
CA LEU A 614 23.68 -8.27 -5.91
C LEU A 614 23.98 -9.43 -6.87
N LEU A 615 23.78 -10.65 -6.41
CA LEU A 615 23.86 -11.81 -7.28
C LEU A 615 22.48 -12.05 -7.91
N LYS A 616 22.38 -11.94 -9.23
CA LYS A 616 21.16 -12.26 -9.97
C LYS A 616 21.27 -13.67 -10.55
N LEU A 617 20.34 -14.52 -10.13
CA LEU A 617 20.17 -15.88 -10.62
C LEU A 617 19.03 -15.89 -11.64
N THR A 618 19.33 -16.33 -12.85
CA THR A 618 18.32 -16.62 -13.87
C THR A 618 18.12 -18.13 -13.91
N LEU A 619 16.95 -18.58 -13.47
CA LEU A 619 16.52 -19.97 -13.48
C LEU A 619 15.76 -20.27 -14.78
N GLU A 620 15.47 -21.55 -15.03
CA GLU A 620 14.75 -22.02 -16.22
C GLU A 620 13.43 -21.28 -16.51
N ASP A 621 13.12 -21.23 -17.80
CA ASP A 621 11.89 -20.67 -18.33
C ASP A 621 10.68 -21.49 -17.89
N ALA A 622 9.71 -20.80 -17.29
CA ALA A 622 8.43 -21.39 -16.94
C ALA A 622 7.27 -20.61 -17.57
N PRO A 623 6.17 -21.28 -17.93
CA PRO A 623 4.97 -20.61 -18.40
C PRO A 623 4.45 -19.57 -17.40
N LEU A 624 3.89 -18.46 -17.88
CA LEU A 624 3.33 -17.39 -17.03
C LEU A 624 2.35 -17.89 -15.95
N TYR A 625 1.55 -18.93 -16.22
CA TYR A 625 0.66 -19.49 -15.19
C TYR A 625 1.42 -20.09 -13.99
N VAL A 626 2.63 -20.62 -14.20
CA VAL A 626 3.49 -21.14 -13.13
C VAL A 626 4.01 -19.99 -12.28
N HIS A 627 4.42 -18.87 -12.88
CA HIS A 627 4.79 -17.64 -12.15
C HIS A 627 3.64 -17.13 -11.28
N ILE A 628 2.43 -17.08 -11.83
CA ILE A 628 1.22 -16.65 -11.10
C ILE A 628 0.93 -17.60 -9.93
N TYR A 629 1.03 -18.91 -10.16
CA TYR A 629 0.85 -19.93 -9.13
C TYR A 629 1.88 -19.80 -8.01
N ASP A 630 3.13 -19.48 -8.35
CA ASP A 630 4.22 -19.31 -7.40
C ASP A 630 4.05 -18.07 -6.52
N VAL A 631 3.64 -16.95 -7.12
CA VAL A 631 3.26 -15.74 -6.38
C VAL A 631 2.14 -16.07 -5.38
N PHE A 632 1.14 -16.83 -5.80
CA PHE A 632 0.04 -17.24 -4.92
C PHE A 632 0.50 -18.17 -3.78
N LEU A 633 1.38 -19.14 -4.05
CA LEU A 633 1.98 -20.00 -3.03
C LEU A 633 2.84 -19.22 -2.04
N ASN A 634 3.68 -18.30 -2.52
CA ASN A 634 4.51 -17.45 -1.68
C ASN A 634 3.66 -16.54 -0.78
N LEU A 635 2.57 -15.98 -1.32
CA LEU A 635 1.59 -15.22 -0.54
C LEU A 635 0.92 -16.08 0.53
N ARG A 636 0.49 -17.31 0.18
CA ARG A 636 -0.11 -18.26 1.13
C ARG A 636 0.87 -18.65 2.25
N ARG A 637 2.14 -18.93 1.92
CA ARG A 637 3.18 -19.28 2.91
C ARG A 637 3.52 -18.11 3.82
N SER A 638 3.68 -16.90 3.25
CA SER A 638 3.91 -15.69 4.03
C SER A 638 2.77 -15.42 5.02
N TYR A 639 1.52 -15.62 4.57
CA TYR A 639 0.35 -15.54 5.44
C TYR A 639 0.38 -16.59 6.59
N LEU A 640 0.73 -17.84 6.28
CA LEU A 640 0.85 -18.90 7.28
C LEU A 640 1.97 -18.61 8.29
N ASN A 641 3.13 -18.16 7.83
CA ASN A 641 4.27 -17.84 8.69
C ASN A 641 4.01 -16.62 9.56
N ALA A 642 3.35 -15.57 9.03
CA ALA A 642 2.93 -14.41 9.82
C ALA A 642 1.97 -14.81 10.96
N ARG A 643 1.12 -15.83 10.74
CA ARG A 643 0.21 -16.35 11.76
C ARG A 643 0.92 -17.23 12.80
N ILE A 644 1.94 -17.98 12.40
CA ILE A 644 2.74 -18.82 13.30
C ILE A 644 3.70 -17.97 14.14
N GLY A 645 4.30 -16.92 13.57
CA GLY A 645 5.13 -15.95 14.30
C GLY A 645 4.37 -15.15 15.37
N GLN A 646 3.05 -14.98 15.21
CA GLN A 646 2.17 -14.42 16.26
C GLN A 646 1.79 -15.43 17.35
N GLY A 647 2.07 -16.73 17.17
CA GLY A 647 1.80 -17.77 18.17
C GLY A 647 3.00 -18.13 19.05
N ALA A 648 4.16 -17.50 18.83
CA ALA A 648 5.41 -17.78 19.55
C ALA A 648 5.91 -16.60 20.42
N ASN A 649 5.10 -15.57 20.62
CA ASN A 649 5.33 -14.50 21.60
C ASN A 649 4.24 -14.52 22.67
#